data_AF-A0A0C9M5Q0-F1
#
_entry.id   AF-A0A0C9M5Q0-F1
#
_cell.length_a   1.000
_cell.length_b   1.000
_cell.length_c   1.000
_cell.angle_alpha   90.00
_cell.angle_beta   90.00
_cell.angle_gamma   90.00
#
_symmetry.space_group_name_H-M   'P 1'
#
loop_
_entity.id
_entity.type
_entity.pdbx_description
1 polymer ?
#
loop_
_entity_poly.entity_id
_entity_poly.type
_entity_poly.pdbx_seq_one_letter_code
_entity_poly.pdbx_strand_id
1 'polypeptide(L)'
;MTYMYYASAVLLVTFSIYQPFITKLDKAKYGALGGASLISPFVIDYYNRATITNIQQQHHHQNMTSILHLTHTNASNMSVPSVTSPQSLFSDAAVLFMLTAFIVSVCGMFTRWHFPITFIKPNASSLVSGFVRHGLSILIILMAITSQYASLQSASFALTTIGLLWYIAGPYFVRRAKVIAAVSVISTLVCFFICCTAYNHSKLYAASILDCTLFVLVLVLSCNAIDYLDTILNTYPHLVQKDKSKQAALQNQASFAYWMAVAQLVANLPNESDLTASPIDDFETAIRALGSASRSWKTMAALFPVNLRQDLCLLYAFFRTADDLVDDAPTPKQCEQNLITIRRFLREVFFLTQANKQRYQQQDLTLPGHINWNYYATLLPNEDVLAIFRNFARISHYLCPRAMSELTDAWEQDLRGEPVKKQKDLLNYAALVSGTFGELCTCAIMYKMGRGNWGKQKNNKARNEDVLSRARATGQCLQLINIARDVIADSLVGRCYVPLQYMPYPPQNMYHILKFARKPLLVGEQTLKSFSIRILGLADQISERAQKGIDGLPEEVQDSIRAAFEIYMAIGPTLVNDPGFPLRAKVPKRQQQWIALRCIYGFRGPVSRALSATFYEMVSIYSRAFTRLSNTRTTAARAAVVAAAVN
;
A
#
# COMPACT_ATOMS: atom_id res chain seq x y z
N MET A 1 23.45 -19.32 24.40
CA MET A 1 23.41 -17.98 23.75
C MET A 1 23.35 -18.05 22.22
N THR A 2 23.73 -19.16 21.57
CA THR A 2 23.83 -19.27 20.10
C THR A 2 22.49 -19.04 19.36
N TYR A 3 21.40 -19.69 19.78
CA TYR A 3 20.07 -19.47 19.19
C TYR A 3 19.51 -18.05 19.39
N MET A 4 19.81 -17.37 20.51
CA MET A 4 19.47 -15.96 20.68
C MET A 4 20.20 -15.06 19.67
N TYR A 5 21.47 -15.35 19.39
CA TYR A 5 22.25 -14.63 18.39
C TYR A 5 21.64 -14.81 16.99
N TYR A 6 21.31 -16.05 16.59
CA TYR A 6 20.69 -16.31 15.29
C TYR A 6 19.30 -15.67 15.17
N ALA A 7 18.46 -15.77 16.20
CA ALA A 7 17.16 -15.11 16.22
C ALA A 7 17.29 -13.58 16.10
N SER A 8 18.23 -12.98 16.81
CA SER A 8 18.52 -11.55 16.73
C SER A 8 19.02 -11.14 15.33
N ALA A 9 19.95 -11.92 14.75
CA ALA A 9 20.52 -11.64 13.44
C ALA A 9 19.47 -11.70 12.33
N VAL A 10 18.65 -12.75 12.30
CA VAL A 10 17.57 -12.90 11.31
C VAL A 10 16.52 -11.80 11.47
N LEU A 11 16.15 -11.46 12.70
CA LEU A 11 15.23 -10.36 12.96
C LEU A 11 15.83 -9.02 12.49
N LEU A 12 17.09 -8.72 12.82
CA LEU A 12 17.76 -7.48 12.44
C LEU A 12 17.79 -7.30 10.91
N VAL A 13 18.17 -8.35 10.16
CA VAL A 13 18.19 -8.30 8.69
C VAL A 13 16.79 -8.05 8.14
N THR A 14 15.81 -8.82 8.61
CA THR A 14 14.43 -8.74 8.11
C THR A 14 13.79 -7.39 8.46
N PHE A 15 13.98 -6.94 9.69
CA PHE A 15 13.48 -5.66 10.17
C PHE A 15 14.14 -4.51 9.41
N SER A 16 15.45 -4.57 9.15
CA SER A 16 16.15 -3.53 8.36
C SER A 16 15.54 -3.36 6.96
N ILE A 17 15.10 -4.45 6.32
CA ILE A 17 14.45 -4.42 5.00
C ILE A 17 13.00 -3.92 5.11
N TYR A 18 12.25 -4.36 6.12
CA TYR A 18 10.81 -4.09 6.20
C TYR A 18 10.45 -2.81 6.96
N GLN A 19 11.34 -2.29 7.81
CA GLN A 19 11.11 -1.11 8.67
C GLN A 19 10.44 0.06 7.94
N PRO A 20 10.87 0.48 6.74
CA PRO A 20 10.29 1.63 6.06
C PRO A 20 8.81 1.44 5.66
N PHE A 21 8.33 0.19 5.65
CA PHE A 21 6.99 -0.17 5.23
C PHE A 21 6.05 -0.54 6.38
N ILE A 22 6.57 -0.58 7.63
CA ILE A 22 5.80 -0.93 8.82
C ILE A 22 4.65 0.06 9.02
N THR A 23 3.43 -0.47 9.00
CA THR A 23 2.21 0.32 9.26
C THR A 23 1.85 0.31 10.74
N LYS A 24 0.87 1.14 11.14
CA LYS A 24 0.29 1.08 12.50
C LYS A 24 -0.36 -0.28 12.79
N LEU A 25 -0.95 -0.91 11.77
CA LEU A 25 -1.53 -2.25 11.91
C LEU A 25 -0.44 -3.28 12.20
N ASP A 26 0.74 -3.17 11.56
CA ASP A 26 1.87 -4.05 11.83
C ASP A 26 2.44 -3.83 13.23
N LYS A 27 2.53 -2.58 13.70
CA LYS A 27 2.88 -2.26 15.11
C LYS A 27 1.94 -2.96 16.09
N ALA A 28 0.64 -2.97 15.80
CA ALA A 28 -0.32 -3.68 16.63
C ALA A 28 -0.14 -5.21 16.57
N LYS A 29 0.17 -5.79 15.40
CA LYS A 29 0.53 -7.21 15.26
C LYS A 29 1.78 -7.56 16.07
N TYR A 30 2.85 -6.76 15.97
CA TYR A 30 4.07 -6.95 16.76
C TYR A 30 3.78 -6.93 18.26
N GLY A 31 2.99 -5.96 18.73
CA GLY A 31 2.63 -5.84 20.14
C GLY A 31 1.77 -7.01 20.64
N ALA A 32 0.67 -7.31 19.95
CA ALA A 32 -0.29 -8.32 20.39
C ALA A 32 0.26 -9.75 20.26
N LEU A 33 0.74 -10.13 19.07
CA LEU A 33 1.25 -11.48 18.83
C LEU A 33 2.60 -11.68 19.53
N GLY A 34 3.48 -10.68 19.50
CA GLY A 34 4.76 -10.74 20.20
C GLY A 34 4.56 -10.83 21.71
N GLY A 35 3.67 -10.02 22.28
CA GLY A 35 3.31 -10.09 23.71
C GLY A 35 2.79 -11.46 24.12
N ALA A 36 1.89 -12.05 23.32
CA ALA A 36 1.40 -13.41 23.55
C ALA A 36 2.53 -14.45 23.52
N SER A 37 3.42 -14.39 22.54
CA SER A 37 4.59 -15.28 22.43
C SER A 37 5.61 -15.09 23.56
N LEU A 38 5.76 -13.87 24.09
CA LEU A 38 6.64 -13.57 25.21
C LEU A 38 6.10 -14.12 26.54
N ILE A 39 4.77 -14.05 26.74
CA ILE A 39 4.12 -14.46 27.98
C ILE A 39 3.88 -15.97 28.01
N SER A 40 3.67 -16.61 26.86
CA SER A 40 3.26 -18.02 26.77
C SER A 40 4.16 -19.00 27.53
N PRO A 41 5.51 -18.89 27.53
CA PRO A 41 6.35 -19.85 28.26
C PRO A 41 6.13 -19.77 29.78
N PHE A 42 5.91 -18.57 30.31
CA PHE A 42 5.64 -18.36 31.74
C PHE A 42 4.30 -18.92 32.16
N VAL A 43 3.26 -18.73 31.34
CA VAL A 43 1.93 -19.30 31.59
C VAL A 43 2.00 -20.82 31.56
N ILE A 44 2.64 -21.40 30.54
CA ILE A 44 2.81 -22.85 30.43
C ILE A 44 3.60 -23.40 31.63
N ASP A 45 4.68 -22.73 32.03
CA ASP A 45 5.48 -23.16 33.20
C ASP A 45 4.67 -23.10 34.50
N TYR A 46 3.89 -22.04 34.70
CA TYR A 46 3.01 -21.89 35.86
C TYR A 46 1.97 -23.00 35.94
N TYR A 47 1.26 -23.28 34.84
CA TYR A 47 0.28 -24.36 34.78
C TYR A 47 0.91 -25.73 35.01
N ASN A 48 2.09 -25.99 34.45
CA ASN A 48 2.80 -27.25 34.67
C ASN A 48 3.19 -27.42 36.15
N ARG A 49 3.72 -26.37 36.80
CA ARG A 49 4.04 -26.41 38.25
C ARG A 49 2.79 -26.61 39.11
N ALA A 50 1.70 -25.92 38.82
CA ALA A 50 0.45 -26.06 39.54
C ALA A 50 -0.11 -27.50 39.42
N THR A 51 -0.03 -28.09 38.23
CA THR A 51 -0.47 -29.48 37.98
C THR A 51 0.40 -30.49 38.72
N ILE A 52 1.72 -30.32 38.70
CA ILE A 52 2.66 -31.17 39.46
C ILE A 52 2.38 -31.07 40.96
N THR A 53 2.14 -29.87 41.48
CA THR A 53 1.83 -29.65 42.90
C THR A 53 0.52 -30.33 43.31
N ASN A 54 -0.51 -30.27 42.46
CA ASN A 54 -1.79 -30.95 42.69
C ASN A 54 -1.65 -32.49 42.66
N ILE A 55 -0.84 -33.03 41.73
CA ILE A 55 -0.56 -34.47 41.66
C ILE A 55 0.25 -34.93 42.88
N GLN A 56 1.23 -34.15 43.33
CA GLN A 56 2.00 -34.41 44.54
C GLN A 56 1.13 -34.34 45.81
N GLN A 57 0.17 -33.40 45.89
CA GLN A 57 -0.78 -33.31 47.00
C GLN A 57 -1.78 -34.49 47.00
N GLN A 58 -2.27 -34.93 45.83
CA GLN A 58 -3.11 -36.15 45.74
C GLN A 58 -2.34 -37.41 46.15
N HIS A 59 -1.07 -37.56 45.75
CA HIS A 59 -0.24 -38.68 46.20
C HIS A 59 0.10 -38.61 47.69
N HIS A 60 0.30 -37.42 48.27
CA HIS A 60 0.49 -37.27 49.71
C HIS A 60 -0.78 -37.61 50.51
N HIS A 61 -1.96 -37.30 49.99
CA HIS A 61 -3.23 -37.68 50.61
C HIS A 61 -3.49 -39.19 50.52
N GLN A 62 -3.17 -39.82 49.39
CA GLN A 62 -3.24 -41.29 49.23
C GLN A 62 -2.21 -42.04 50.11
N ASN A 63 -1.02 -41.46 50.31
CA ASN A 63 -0.02 -42.03 51.22
C ASN A 63 -0.38 -41.87 52.70
N MET A 64 -1.17 -40.85 53.09
CA MET A 64 -1.68 -40.75 54.47
C MET A 64 -2.87 -41.69 54.75
N THR A 65 -3.60 -42.15 53.73
CA THR A 65 -4.71 -43.10 53.90
C THR A 65 -4.29 -44.58 53.80
N SER A 66 -3.00 -44.86 53.58
CA SER A 66 -2.51 -46.22 53.29
C SER A 66 -1.49 -46.68 54.35
N ILE A 67 -1.94 -46.90 55.59
CA ILE A 67 -1.15 -47.55 56.65
C ILE A 67 -1.16 -49.10 56.55
N LEU A 68 -1.92 -49.70 55.63
CA LEU A 68 -2.00 -51.16 55.48
C LEU A 68 -2.03 -51.56 53.99
N HIS A 69 -0.87 -51.82 53.40
CA HIS A 69 -0.56 -53.10 52.74
C HIS A 69 0.83 -53.10 52.10
N LEU A 70 1.57 -54.16 52.42
CA LEU A 70 2.78 -54.61 51.74
C LEU A 70 2.51 -54.87 50.26
N THR A 71 3.15 -54.12 49.37
CA THR A 71 3.69 -54.62 48.10
C THR A 71 4.85 -53.72 47.69
N HIS A 72 6.07 -54.25 47.83
CA HIS A 72 7.25 -53.74 47.15
C HIS A 72 6.98 -53.80 45.64
N THR A 73 6.71 -52.66 45.02
CA THR A 73 6.88 -52.46 43.59
C THR A 73 8.02 -51.48 43.41
N ASN A 74 9.01 -51.90 42.62
CA ASN A 74 10.24 -51.16 42.37
C ASN A 74 9.93 -49.73 41.94
N ALA A 75 10.28 -48.76 42.78
CA ALA A 75 10.40 -47.36 42.43
C ALA A 75 11.59 -47.18 41.48
N SER A 76 11.45 -47.63 40.24
CA SER A 76 12.38 -47.32 39.15
C SER A 76 11.91 -46.06 38.44
N ASN A 77 12.62 -44.96 38.69
CA ASN A 77 12.78 -43.81 37.81
C ASN A 77 11.51 -43.17 37.22
N MET A 78 10.71 -42.50 38.05
CA MET A 78 10.02 -41.29 37.56
C MET A 78 11.01 -40.13 37.70
N SER A 79 11.68 -39.79 36.60
CA SER A 79 12.42 -38.55 36.47
C SER A 79 11.45 -37.39 36.73
N VAL A 80 11.62 -36.72 37.87
CA VAL A 80 11.02 -35.40 38.09
C VAL A 80 11.50 -34.52 36.93
N PRO A 81 10.59 -33.94 36.11
CA PRO A 81 11.03 -33.09 35.02
C PRO A 81 11.86 -31.95 35.63
N SER A 82 13.10 -31.81 35.16
CA SER A 82 14.05 -30.83 35.67
C SER A 82 13.38 -29.46 35.72
N VAL A 83 13.32 -28.86 36.91
CA VAL A 83 12.87 -27.48 37.09
C VAL A 83 13.67 -26.61 36.12
N THR A 84 12.98 -26.04 35.13
CA THR A 84 13.63 -25.22 34.12
C THR A 84 14.22 -24.03 34.85
N SER A 85 15.52 -23.76 34.65
CA SER A 85 16.15 -22.61 35.29
C SER A 85 15.39 -21.32 34.90
N PRO A 86 15.19 -20.36 35.81
CA PRO A 86 14.49 -19.11 35.48
C PRO A 86 15.15 -18.37 34.31
N GLN A 87 16.48 -18.50 34.20
CA GLN A 87 17.27 -17.93 33.12
C GLN A 87 16.96 -18.56 31.75
N SER A 88 16.71 -19.88 31.69
CA SER A 88 16.35 -20.56 30.43
C SER A 88 14.93 -20.26 29.96
N LEU A 89 14.02 -19.94 30.87
CA LEU A 89 12.64 -19.58 30.51
C LEU A 89 12.57 -18.20 29.86
N PHE A 90 13.32 -17.24 30.39
CA PHE A 90 13.39 -15.90 29.85
C PHE A 90 14.01 -15.85 28.44
N SER A 91 15.10 -16.59 28.22
CA SER A 91 15.73 -16.67 26.90
C SER A 91 14.80 -17.31 25.86
N ASP A 92 14.08 -18.37 26.21
CA ASP A 92 13.09 -19.01 25.33
C ASP A 92 11.96 -18.04 24.97
N ALA A 93 11.45 -17.28 25.96
CA ALA A 93 10.46 -16.24 25.75
C ALA A 93 10.96 -15.11 24.82
N ALA A 94 12.20 -14.66 25.01
CA ALA A 94 12.82 -13.65 24.16
C ALA A 94 12.98 -14.15 22.71
N VAL A 95 13.37 -15.42 22.51
CA VAL A 95 13.48 -16.00 21.17
C VAL A 95 12.13 -16.13 20.49
N LEU A 96 11.09 -16.57 21.19
CA LEU A 96 9.73 -16.65 20.63
C LEU A 96 9.19 -15.26 20.24
N PHE A 97 9.48 -14.22 21.04
CA PHE A 97 9.16 -12.84 20.67
C PHE A 97 9.89 -12.42 19.38
N MET A 98 11.19 -12.68 19.27
CA MET A 98 11.99 -12.33 18.09
C MET A 98 11.53 -13.10 16.84
N LEU A 99 11.25 -14.39 16.97
CA LEU A 99 10.68 -15.22 15.89
C LEU A 99 9.32 -14.69 15.45
N THR A 100 8.47 -14.27 16.39
CA THR A 100 7.16 -13.68 16.08
C THR A 100 7.33 -12.38 15.30
N ALA A 101 8.22 -11.49 15.74
CA ALA A 101 8.51 -10.26 15.01
C ALA A 101 9.09 -10.55 13.61
N PHE A 102 9.94 -11.56 13.47
CA PHE A 102 10.40 -12.02 12.17
C PHE A 102 9.23 -12.47 11.27
N ILE A 103 8.34 -13.35 11.78
CA ILE A 103 7.19 -13.87 11.03
C ILE A 103 6.24 -12.74 10.61
N VAL A 104 5.92 -11.80 11.51
CA VAL A 104 5.08 -10.64 11.19
C VAL A 104 5.72 -9.79 10.09
N SER A 105 7.04 -9.59 10.12
CA SER A 105 7.77 -8.86 9.09
C SER A 105 7.72 -9.57 7.74
N VAL A 106 7.97 -10.89 7.70
CA VAL A 106 7.92 -11.69 6.46
C VAL A 106 6.50 -11.72 5.90
N CYS A 107 5.47 -11.90 6.75
CA CYS A 107 4.08 -11.79 6.34
C CYS A 107 3.83 -10.45 5.64
N GLY A 108 4.16 -9.33 6.31
CA GLY A 108 3.95 -8.00 5.76
C GLY A 108 4.71 -7.74 4.46
N MET A 109 5.93 -8.27 4.33
CA MET A 109 6.75 -8.14 3.13
C MET A 109 6.14 -8.88 1.93
N PHE A 110 5.49 -10.03 2.13
CA PHE A 110 4.85 -10.78 1.05
C PHE A 110 3.43 -10.29 0.73
N THR A 111 2.65 -9.86 1.73
CA THR A 111 1.23 -9.51 1.54
C THR A 111 1.02 -8.10 0.99
N ARG A 112 1.95 -7.15 1.22
CA ARG A 112 1.83 -5.73 0.82
C ARG A 112 1.64 -5.50 -0.68
N TRP A 113 2.18 -6.38 -1.53
CA TRP A 113 2.20 -6.18 -2.98
C TRP A 113 0.86 -6.36 -3.68
N HIS A 114 -0.13 -6.91 -2.97
CA HIS A 114 -1.48 -7.12 -3.49
C HIS A 114 -2.47 -6.23 -2.74
N PHE A 115 -3.63 -5.97 -3.34
CA PHE A 115 -4.73 -5.31 -2.65
C PHE A 115 -5.55 -6.38 -1.91
N PRO A 116 -5.65 -6.34 -0.57
CA PRO A 116 -6.45 -7.29 0.20
C PRO A 116 -7.91 -7.36 -0.26
N ILE A 117 -8.50 -6.23 -0.64
CA ILE A 117 -9.88 -6.13 -1.13
C ILE A 117 -10.17 -7.04 -2.33
N THR A 118 -9.19 -7.29 -3.21
CA THR A 118 -9.40 -8.15 -4.40
C THR A 118 -9.53 -9.64 -4.07
N PHE A 119 -9.25 -10.03 -2.82
CA PHE A 119 -9.41 -11.41 -2.34
C PHE A 119 -10.76 -11.62 -1.64
N ILE A 120 -11.56 -10.58 -1.43
CA ILE A 120 -12.95 -10.68 -0.96
C ILE A 120 -13.83 -10.83 -2.21
N LYS A 121 -14.73 -11.83 -2.23
CA LYS A 121 -15.57 -12.13 -3.40
C LYS A 121 -17.01 -12.37 -2.94
N PRO A 122 -17.83 -11.31 -2.86
CA PRO A 122 -19.23 -11.43 -2.50
C PRO A 122 -20.05 -12.25 -3.51
N ASN A 123 -19.66 -12.21 -4.79
CA ASN A 123 -20.30 -12.96 -5.87
C ASN A 123 -19.94 -14.46 -5.88
N ALA A 124 -19.14 -14.95 -4.92
CA ALA A 124 -18.84 -16.38 -4.82
C ALA A 124 -20.08 -17.17 -4.37
N SER A 125 -20.18 -18.44 -4.79
CA SER A 125 -21.27 -19.33 -4.35
C SER A 125 -21.36 -19.36 -2.82
N SER A 126 -22.53 -18.98 -2.28
CA SER A 126 -22.79 -18.94 -0.84
C SER A 126 -22.60 -20.31 -0.19
N LEU A 127 -23.02 -21.38 -0.88
CA LEU A 127 -22.84 -22.76 -0.45
C LEU A 127 -21.36 -23.13 -0.33
N VAL A 128 -20.57 -22.85 -1.37
CA VAL A 128 -19.13 -23.17 -1.37
C VAL A 128 -18.40 -22.34 -0.32
N SER A 129 -18.66 -21.02 -0.27
CA SER A 129 -18.03 -20.12 0.70
C SER A 129 -18.41 -20.49 2.14
N GLY A 130 -19.68 -20.83 2.38
CA GLY A 130 -20.18 -21.30 3.67
C GLY A 130 -19.54 -22.62 4.11
N PHE A 131 -19.40 -23.58 3.19
CA PHE A 131 -18.69 -24.84 3.47
C PHE A 131 -17.21 -24.61 3.79
N VAL A 132 -16.53 -23.77 3.00
CA VAL A 132 -15.12 -23.42 3.24
C VAL A 132 -14.95 -22.73 4.59
N ARG A 133 -15.86 -21.84 5.00
CA ARG A 133 -15.79 -21.13 6.27
C ARG A 133 -16.11 -22.04 7.46
N HIS A 134 -17.29 -22.67 7.44
CA HIS A 134 -17.83 -23.41 8.58
C HIS A 134 -17.39 -24.87 8.59
N GLY A 135 -17.52 -25.58 7.45
CA GLY A 135 -17.21 -27.00 7.37
C GLY A 135 -15.75 -27.32 7.68
N LEU A 136 -14.81 -26.58 7.06
CA LEU A 136 -13.39 -26.76 7.33
C LEU A 136 -12.98 -26.29 8.74
N SER A 137 -13.59 -25.23 9.27
CA SER A 137 -13.35 -24.81 10.66
C SER A 137 -13.76 -25.90 11.65
N ILE A 138 -14.96 -26.49 11.49
CA ILE A 138 -15.45 -27.59 12.33
C ILE A 138 -14.51 -28.80 12.22
N LEU A 139 -14.09 -29.17 11.01
CA LEU A 139 -13.17 -30.29 10.80
C LEU A 139 -11.84 -30.08 11.56
N ILE A 140 -11.27 -28.87 11.50
CA ILE A 140 -10.02 -28.55 12.21
C ILE A 140 -10.23 -28.60 13.74
N ILE A 141 -11.37 -28.13 14.24
CA ILE A 141 -11.70 -28.20 15.67
C ILE A 141 -11.88 -29.66 16.12
N LEU A 142 -12.50 -30.52 15.30
CA LEU A 142 -12.60 -31.95 15.59
C LEU A 142 -11.21 -32.60 15.63
N MET A 143 -10.30 -32.23 14.72
CA MET A 143 -8.90 -32.67 14.79
C MET A 143 -8.18 -32.18 16.05
N ALA A 144 -8.49 -30.97 16.53
CA ALA A 144 -7.95 -30.45 17.79
C ALA A 144 -8.39 -31.29 18.99
N ILE A 145 -9.66 -31.71 19.01
CA ILE A 145 -10.23 -32.58 20.04
C ILE A 145 -9.59 -33.96 20.00
N THR A 146 -9.46 -34.58 18.81
CA THR A 146 -8.80 -35.91 18.70
C THR A 146 -7.32 -35.86 19.08
N SER A 147 -6.61 -34.78 18.73
CA SER A 147 -5.24 -34.53 19.15
C SER A 147 -5.09 -34.45 20.68
N GLN A 148 -6.11 -33.92 21.38
CA GLN A 148 -6.13 -33.88 22.84
C GLN A 148 -6.19 -35.30 23.43
N TYR A 149 -7.03 -36.17 22.87
CA TYR A 149 -7.13 -37.57 23.27
C TYR A 149 -5.84 -38.36 22.99
N ALA A 150 -5.09 -37.97 21.95
CA ALA A 150 -3.78 -38.55 21.63
C ALA A 150 -2.61 -37.98 22.46
N SER A 151 -2.88 -37.21 23.52
CA SER A 151 -1.89 -36.54 24.38
C SER A 151 -0.97 -35.51 23.68
N LEU A 152 -1.35 -35.06 22.48
CA LEU A 152 -0.64 -34.01 21.72
C LEU A 152 -1.23 -32.63 22.06
N GLN A 153 -0.91 -32.10 23.24
CA GLN A 153 -1.49 -30.85 23.76
C GLN A 153 -1.13 -29.61 22.93
N SER A 154 0.12 -29.49 22.46
CA SER A 154 0.57 -28.36 21.63
C SER A 154 -0.20 -28.30 20.31
N ALA A 155 -0.38 -29.47 19.67
CA ALA A 155 -1.14 -29.60 18.44
C ALA A 155 -2.63 -29.33 18.65
N SER A 156 -3.21 -29.79 19.76
CA SER A 156 -4.61 -29.48 20.10
C SER A 156 -4.84 -27.97 20.19
N PHE A 157 -4.04 -27.25 20.98
CA PHE A 157 -4.16 -25.79 21.12
C PHE A 157 -3.98 -25.04 19.79
N ALA A 158 -2.97 -25.42 19.02
CA ALA A 158 -2.71 -24.81 17.72
C ALA A 158 -3.87 -25.04 16.74
N LEU A 159 -4.38 -26.28 16.65
CA LEU A 159 -5.50 -26.62 15.79
C LEU A 159 -6.79 -25.91 16.22
N THR A 160 -7.08 -25.80 17.52
CA THR A 160 -8.23 -25.00 17.99
C THR A 160 -8.11 -23.55 17.51
N THR A 161 -6.94 -22.94 17.69
CA THR A 161 -6.68 -21.56 17.26
C THR A 161 -6.82 -21.40 15.74
N ILE A 162 -6.24 -22.32 14.97
CA ILE A 162 -6.37 -22.35 13.51
C ILE A 162 -7.83 -22.51 13.09
N GLY A 163 -8.61 -23.37 13.76
CA GLY A 163 -10.03 -23.57 13.49
C GLY A 163 -10.86 -22.31 13.71
N LEU A 164 -10.58 -21.54 14.77
CA LEU A 164 -11.21 -20.25 15.03
C LEU A 164 -10.80 -19.18 14.00
N LEU A 165 -9.51 -19.09 13.66
CA LEU A 165 -9.03 -18.18 12.62
C LEU A 165 -9.64 -18.53 11.25
N TRP A 166 -9.82 -19.81 10.97
CA TRP A 166 -10.46 -20.30 9.75
C TRP A 166 -11.94 -19.93 9.69
N TYR A 167 -12.66 -19.98 10.82
CA TYR A 167 -14.02 -19.47 10.90
C TYR A 167 -14.11 -17.97 10.56
N ILE A 168 -13.10 -17.18 10.94
CA ILE A 168 -13.05 -15.74 10.66
C ILE A 168 -12.75 -15.47 9.18
N ALA A 169 -11.73 -16.11 8.60
CA ALA A 169 -11.18 -15.71 7.30
C ALA A 169 -10.87 -16.87 6.33
N GLY A 170 -11.48 -18.05 6.51
CA GLY A 170 -11.20 -19.26 5.71
C GLY A 170 -11.24 -19.07 4.19
N PRO A 171 -12.32 -18.53 3.60
CA PRO A 171 -12.38 -18.25 2.16
C PRO A 171 -11.26 -17.32 1.68
N TYR A 172 -10.89 -16.32 2.49
CA TYR A 172 -9.79 -15.41 2.22
C TYR A 172 -8.43 -16.13 2.25
N PHE A 173 -8.21 -17.05 3.19
CA PHE A 173 -7.00 -17.87 3.25
C PHE A 173 -6.83 -18.73 2.00
N VAL A 174 -7.89 -19.39 1.53
CA VAL A 174 -7.85 -20.24 0.32
C VAL A 174 -7.41 -19.42 -0.89
N ARG A 175 -7.95 -18.20 -1.05
CA ARG A 175 -7.59 -17.31 -2.18
C ARG A 175 -6.18 -16.73 -2.07
N ARG A 176 -5.59 -16.75 -0.87
CA ARG A 176 -4.20 -16.34 -0.59
C ARG A 176 -3.25 -17.51 -0.31
N ALA A 177 -3.66 -18.75 -0.61
CA ALA A 177 -2.92 -19.96 -0.24
C ALA A 177 -1.45 -19.95 -0.68
N LYS A 178 -1.14 -19.42 -1.87
CA LYS A 178 0.23 -19.33 -2.38
C LYS A 178 1.15 -18.50 -1.48
N VAL A 179 0.67 -17.33 -1.04
CA VAL A 179 1.45 -16.43 -0.16
C VAL A 179 1.54 -17.02 1.24
N ILE A 180 0.43 -17.54 1.77
CA ILE A 180 0.39 -18.18 3.09
C ILE A 180 1.36 -19.37 3.14
N ALA A 181 1.35 -20.23 2.11
CA ALA A 181 2.25 -21.37 2.02
C ALA A 181 3.72 -20.95 1.94
N ALA A 182 4.07 -19.99 1.07
CA ALA A 182 5.44 -19.51 0.93
C ALA A 182 5.99 -18.94 2.25
N VAL A 183 5.22 -18.07 2.91
CA VAL A 183 5.62 -17.47 4.19
C VAL A 183 5.73 -18.54 5.29
N SER A 184 4.80 -19.49 5.33
CA SER A 184 4.80 -20.57 6.32
C SER A 184 6.02 -21.48 6.15
N VAL A 185 6.36 -21.86 4.92
CA VAL A 185 7.56 -22.70 4.64
C VAL A 185 8.84 -21.98 5.04
N ILE A 186 9.05 -20.74 4.56
CA ILE A 186 10.26 -19.96 4.87
C ILE A 186 10.39 -19.79 6.39
N SER A 187 9.31 -19.41 7.05
CA SER A 187 9.33 -19.13 8.48
C SER A 187 9.51 -20.39 9.33
N THR A 188 8.94 -21.52 8.90
CA THR A 188 9.10 -22.81 9.59
C THR A 188 10.54 -23.29 9.52
N LEU A 189 11.20 -23.18 8.36
CA LEU A 189 12.60 -23.56 8.20
C LEU A 189 13.52 -22.72 9.09
N VAL A 190 13.29 -21.41 9.15
CA VAL A 190 14.04 -20.50 10.03
C VAL A 190 13.79 -20.79 11.51
N CYS A 191 12.52 -20.99 11.89
CA CYS A 191 12.14 -21.33 13.25
C CYS A 191 12.80 -22.64 13.71
N PHE A 192 12.70 -23.69 12.88
CA PHE A 192 13.29 -24.99 13.16
C PHE A 192 14.81 -24.91 13.28
N PHE A 193 15.48 -24.22 12.34
CA PHE A 193 16.92 -23.99 12.41
C PHE A 193 17.34 -23.31 13.72
N ILE A 194 16.63 -22.27 14.15
CA ILE A 194 16.92 -21.57 15.41
C ILE A 194 16.71 -22.50 16.61
N CYS A 195 15.61 -23.27 16.65
CA CYS A 195 15.35 -24.25 17.71
C CYS A 195 16.43 -25.33 17.80
N CYS A 196 16.95 -25.84 16.68
CA CYS A 196 18.05 -26.82 16.65
C CYS A 196 19.37 -26.28 17.24
N THR A 197 19.53 -24.96 17.31
CA THR A 197 20.72 -24.31 17.91
C THR A 197 20.53 -23.95 19.39
N ALA A 198 19.38 -24.30 19.99
CA ALA A 198 19.12 -24.13 21.41
C ALA A 198 19.97 -25.10 22.24
N TYR A 199 20.22 -24.76 23.51
CA TYR A 199 20.96 -25.66 24.41
C TYR A 199 20.05 -26.73 25.02
N ASN A 200 20.63 -27.86 25.45
CA ASN A 200 19.90 -29.06 25.91
C ASN A 200 18.88 -28.82 27.05
N HIS A 201 19.05 -27.77 27.85
CA HIS A 201 18.12 -27.40 28.94
C HIS A 201 16.99 -26.43 28.52
N SER A 202 16.96 -25.98 27.26
CA SER A 202 15.89 -25.13 26.72
C SER A 202 14.68 -25.99 26.31
N LYS A 203 13.46 -25.49 26.53
CA LYS A 203 12.25 -26.16 26.03
C LYS A 203 12.18 -26.13 24.50
N LEU A 204 12.82 -25.14 23.86
CA LEU A 204 12.88 -25.01 22.40
C LEU A 204 13.79 -26.05 21.74
N TYR A 205 14.76 -26.61 22.47
CA TYR A 205 15.62 -27.68 21.93
C TYR A 205 14.84 -28.95 21.60
N ALA A 206 13.77 -29.23 22.35
CA ALA A 206 12.89 -30.37 22.13
C ALA A 206 11.79 -30.09 21.06
N ALA A 207 11.74 -28.89 20.49
CA ALA A 207 10.71 -28.53 19.53
C ALA A 207 10.87 -29.31 18.21
N SER A 208 9.84 -30.04 17.83
CA SER A 208 9.82 -30.74 16.54
C SER A 208 9.57 -29.76 15.39
N ILE A 209 9.83 -30.20 14.15
CA ILE A 209 9.45 -29.41 12.97
C ILE A 209 7.93 -29.22 12.90
N LEU A 210 7.14 -30.16 13.44
CA LEU A 210 5.69 -30.05 13.54
C LEU A 210 5.29 -28.92 14.49
N ASP A 211 5.92 -28.82 15.67
CA ASP A 211 5.66 -27.73 16.63
C ASP A 211 6.00 -26.36 16.01
N CYS A 212 7.15 -26.27 15.31
CA CYS A 212 7.53 -25.06 14.59
C CYS A 212 6.51 -24.70 13.50
N THR A 213 6.04 -25.70 12.74
CA THR A 213 5.05 -25.49 11.67
C THR A 213 3.73 -24.98 12.24
N LEU A 214 3.26 -25.58 13.34
CA LEU A 214 2.01 -25.18 14.00
C LEU A 214 2.10 -23.76 14.59
N PHE A 215 3.20 -23.45 15.27
CA PHE A 215 3.47 -22.10 15.79
C PHE A 215 3.47 -21.06 14.66
N VAL A 216 4.17 -21.34 13.57
CA VAL A 216 4.21 -20.45 12.39
C VAL A 216 2.83 -20.31 11.76
N LEU A 217 2.09 -21.40 11.56
CA LEU A 217 0.75 -21.35 10.95
C LEU A 217 -0.22 -20.49 11.78
N VAL A 218 -0.23 -20.63 13.10
CA VAL A 218 -1.05 -19.78 13.98
C VAL A 218 -0.74 -18.30 13.75
N LEU A 219 0.54 -17.93 13.71
CA LEU A 219 0.95 -16.53 13.51
C LEU A 219 0.65 -16.02 12.10
N VAL A 220 0.95 -16.80 11.07
CA VAL A 220 0.69 -16.44 9.66
C VAL A 220 -0.80 -16.26 9.40
N LEU A 221 -1.63 -17.17 9.90
CA LEU A 221 -3.08 -17.06 9.77
C LEU A 221 -3.65 -15.91 10.61
N SER A 222 -3.09 -15.65 11.80
CA SER A 222 -3.47 -14.47 12.61
C SER A 222 -3.18 -13.16 11.87
N CYS A 223 -2.00 -13.02 11.27
CA CYS A 223 -1.65 -11.86 10.45
C CYS A 223 -2.63 -11.66 9.29
N ASN A 224 -2.98 -12.73 8.56
CA ASN A 224 -3.91 -12.66 7.43
C ASN A 224 -5.36 -12.43 7.87
N ALA A 225 -5.79 -12.95 9.03
CA ALA A 225 -7.11 -12.68 9.59
C ALA A 225 -7.24 -11.21 10.01
N ILE A 226 -6.19 -10.64 10.61
CA ILE A 226 -6.15 -9.21 10.94
C ILE A 226 -6.22 -8.35 9.66
N ASP A 227 -5.47 -8.72 8.62
CA ASP A 227 -5.54 -8.04 7.31
C ASP A 227 -6.96 -8.12 6.70
N TYR A 228 -7.61 -9.28 6.80
CA TYR A 228 -8.99 -9.48 6.33
C TYR A 228 -9.98 -8.57 7.07
N LEU A 229 -9.91 -8.52 8.40
CA LEU A 229 -10.78 -7.68 9.22
C LEU A 229 -10.55 -6.18 8.95
N ASP A 230 -9.29 -5.73 8.83
CA ASP A 230 -8.97 -4.34 8.44
C ASP A 230 -9.54 -4.01 7.06
N THR A 231 -9.48 -4.96 6.12
CA THR A 231 -10.02 -4.79 4.75
C THR A 231 -11.54 -4.62 4.77
N ILE A 232 -12.26 -5.48 5.51
CA ILE A 232 -13.72 -5.36 5.66
C ILE A 232 -14.07 -4.03 6.32
N LEU A 233 -13.38 -3.66 7.40
CA LEU A 233 -13.67 -2.43 8.12
C LEU A 233 -13.43 -1.17 7.26
N ASN A 234 -12.41 -1.18 6.39
CA ASN A 234 -12.13 -0.08 5.47
C ASN A 234 -13.10 -0.03 4.28
N THR A 235 -13.57 -1.17 3.79
CA THR A 235 -14.47 -1.25 2.62
C THR A 235 -15.94 -1.04 3.01
N TYR A 236 -16.34 -1.61 4.14
CA TYR A 236 -17.71 -1.62 4.65
C TYR A 236 -17.78 -1.03 6.08
N PRO A 237 -17.32 0.22 6.31
CA PRO A 237 -17.29 0.80 7.66
C PRO A 237 -18.68 0.95 8.28
N HIS A 238 -19.75 0.96 7.46
CA HIS A 238 -21.14 1.05 7.89
C HIS A 238 -21.63 -0.18 8.66
N LEU A 239 -20.95 -1.34 8.56
CA LEU A 239 -21.24 -2.53 9.37
C LEU A 239 -21.07 -2.26 10.87
N VAL A 240 -20.18 -1.33 11.21
CA VAL A 240 -19.87 -0.97 12.59
C VAL A 240 -20.29 0.48 12.91
N GLN A 241 -20.04 1.41 12.01
CA GLN A 241 -20.32 2.83 12.20
C GLN A 241 -20.97 3.44 10.96
N LYS A 242 -22.26 3.76 11.02
CA LYS A 242 -23.02 4.35 9.90
C LYS A 242 -22.69 5.83 9.68
N ASP A 243 -22.30 6.57 10.72
CA ASP A 243 -21.98 7.99 10.62
C ASP A 243 -20.58 8.23 10.03
N LYS A 244 -20.54 8.72 8.78
CA LYS A 244 -19.28 9.02 8.06
C LYS A 244 -18.35 9.98 8.81
N SER A 245 -18.88 10.87 9.65
CA SER A 245 -18.05 11.80 10.43
C SER A 245 -17.27 11.08 11.55
N LYS A 246 -17.80 9.96 12.06
CA LYS A 246 -17.20 9.15 13.12
C LYS A 246 -16.31 8.03 12.58
N GLN A 247 -16.48 7.65 11.31
CA GLN A 247 -15.64 6.63 10.63
C GLN A 247 -14.15 6.99 10.60
N ALA A 248 -13.80 8.28 10.74
CA ALA A 248 -12.42 8.76 10.85
C ALA A 248 -11.65 8.10 12.01
N ALA A 249 -12.32 7.83 13.12
CA ALA A 249 -11.71 7.18 14.29
C ALA A 249 -11.25 5.74 13.98
N LEU A 250 -11.88 5.09 12.99
CA LEU A 250 -11.56 3.74 12.55
C LEU A 250 -10.28 3.68 11.70
N GLN A 251 -9.69 4.82 11.33
CA GLN A 251 -8.47 4.83 10.52
C GLN A 251 -7.19 4.77 11.37
N ASN A 252 -7.29 4.88 12.70
CA ASN A 252 -6.13 4.82 13.58
C ASN A 252 -6.04 3.45 14.28
N GLN A 253 -5.24 2.53 13.73
CA GLN A 253 -5.09 1.16 14.27
C GLN A 253 -4.40 1.09 15.64
N ALA A 254 -3.80 2.20 16.11
CA ALA A 254 -3.27 2.31 17.46
C ALA A 254 -4.34 2.72 18.49
N SER A 255 -5.57 3.04 18.06
CA SER A 255 -6.62 3.53 18.94
C SER A 255 -7.50 2.41 19.51
N PHE A 256 -8.01 2.63 20.72
CA PHE A 256 -9.02 1.75 21.31
C PHE A 256 -10.30 1.68 20.47
N ALA A 257 -10.72 2.80 19.87
CA ALA A 257 -11.91 2.87 19.02
C ALA A 257 -11.84 1.92 17.82
N TYR A 258 -10.66 1.80 17.20
CA TYR A 258 -10.42 0.83 16.12
C TYR A 258 -10.60 -0.61 16.60
N TRP A 259 -9.96 -0.99 17.70
CA TRP A 259 -10.03 -2.38 18.20
C TRP A 259 -11.42 -2.75 18.74
N MET A 260 -12.15 -1.79 19.32
CA MET A 260 -13.56 -1.99 19.65
C MET A 260 -14.40 -2.23 18.39
N ALA A 261 -14.13 -1.50 17.31
CA ALA A 261 -14.82 -1.72 16.04
C ALA A 261 -14.49 -3.08 15.42
N VAL A 262 -13.24 -3.53 15.50
CA VAL A 262 -12.84 -4.89 15.08
C VAL A 262 -13.57 -5.95 15.92
N ALA A 263 -13.66 -5.77 17.24
CA ALA A 263 -14.39 -6.70 18.10
C ALA A 263 -15.89 -6.76 17.76
N GLN A 264 -16.53 -5.61 17.51
CA GLN A 264 -17.92 -5.54 17.06
C GLN A 264 -18.12 -6.21 15.70
N LEU A 265 -17.17 -6.05 14.78
CA LEU A 265 -17.19 -6.72 13.48
C LEU A 265 -17.07 -8.24 13.62
N VAL A 266 -16.17 -8.73 14.49
CA VAL A 266 -16.02 -10.18 14.73
C VAL A 266 -17.27 -10.77 15.38
N ALA A 267 -17.92 -10.04 16.30
CA ALA A 267 -19.14 -10.48 16.96
C ALA A 267 -20.33 -10.65 15.99
N ASN A 268 -20.38 -9.82 14.93
CA ASN A 268 -21.43 -9.84 13.91
C ASN A 268 -20.84 -10.00 12.50
N LEU A 269 -19.93 -10.97 12.32
CA LEU A 269 -19.16 -11.11 11.09
C LEU A 269 -20.03 -11.64 9.94
N PRO A 270 -20.35 -10.82 8.92
CA PRO A 270 -21.23 -11.23 7.81
C PRO A 270 -20.59 -12.36 7.00
N ASN A 271 -21.39 -13.11 6.25
CA ASN A 271 -20.83 -13.91 5.17
C ASN A 271 -20.40 -12.99 4.02
N GLU A 272 -19.39 -13.40 3.25
CA GLU A 272 -18.97 -12.59 2.09
C GLU A 272 -20.13 -12.38 1.11
N SER A 273 -21.04 -13.36 0.95
CA SER A 273 -22.22 -13.26 0.10
C SER A 273 -23.24 -12.21 0.55
N ASP A 274 -23.17 -11.77 1.81
CA ASP A 274 -24.07 -10.75 2.36
C ASP A 274 -23.52 -9.33 2.07
N LEU A 275 -22.26 -9.23 1.64
CA LEU A 275 -21.62 -7.97 1.30
C LEU A 275 -22.02 -7.52 -0.12
N THR A 276 -22.12 -6.21 -0.33
CA THR A 276 -22.35 -5.67 -1.67
C THR A 276 -21.08 -5.76 -2.51
N ALA A 277 -21.14 -6.32 -3.72
CA ALA A 277 -19.99 -6.48 -4.61
C ALA A 277 -19.49 -5.16 -5.25
N SER A 278 -20.39 -4.18 -5.44
CA SER A 278 -20.10 -2.92 -6.15
C SER A 278 -18.80 -2.20 -5.74
N PRO A 279 -18.46 -1.97 -4.46
CA PRO A 279 -17.19 -1.32 -4.11
C PRO A 279 -15.93 -2.09 -4.55
N ILE A 280 -16.01 -3.42 -4.66
CA ILE A 280 -14.90 -4.27 -5.09
C ILE A 280 -14.82 -4.26 -6.62
N ASP A 281 -15.95 -4.49 -7.29
CA ASP A 281 -16.03 -4.51 -8.75
C ASP A 281 -15.64 -3.14 -9.34
N ASP A 282 -16.12 -2.05 -8.75
CA ASP A 282 -15.75 -0.70 -9.16
C ASP A 282 -14.25 -0.45 -8.96
N PHE A 283 -13.65 -0.95 -7.87
CA PHE A 283 -12.22 -0.81 -7.62
C PHE A 283 -11.37 -1.60 -8.63
N GLU A 284 -11.77 -2.83 -8.96
CA GLU A 284 -11.13 -3.63 -10.01
C GLU A 284 -11.20 -2.91 -11.37
N THR A 285 -12.34 -2.29 -11.68
CA THR A 285 -12.50 -1.42 -12.86
C THR A 285 -11.55 -0.24 -12.86
N ALA A 286 -11.38 0.46 -11.73
CA ALA A 286 -10.40 1.53 -11.62
C ALA A 286 -8.96 1.04 -11.87
N ILE A 287 -8.58 -0.13 -11.34
CA ILE A 287 -7.26 -0.73 -11.59
C ILE A 287 -7.05 -1.05 -13.09
N ARG A 288 -8.09 -1.59 -13.75
CA ARG A 288 -8.09 -1.88 -15.20
C ARG A 288 -7.94 -0.59 -16.01
N ALA A 289 -8.74 0.43 -15.70
CA ALA A 289 -8.75 1.73 -16.40
C ALA A 289 -7.40 2.44 -16.35
N LEU A 290 -6.66 2.33 -15.24
CA LEU A 290 -5.30 2.88 -15.14
C LEU A 290 -4.30 2.22 -16.11
N GLY A 291 -4.60 1.03 -16.63
CA GLY A 291 -3.93 0.45 -17.81
C GLY A 291 -2.40 0.39 -17.76
N SER A 292 -1.78 0.43 -18.95
CA SER A 292 -0.32 0.46 -19.14
C SER A 292 0.26 1.88 -19.10
N ALA A 293 -0.54 2.90 -19.40
CA ALA A 293 -0.15 4.31 -19.37
C ALA A 293 0.25 4.77 -17.95
N SER A 294 -0.30 4.15 -16.92
CA SER A 294 -0.05 4.49 -15.51
C SER A 294 1.01 3.61 -14.84
N ARG A 295 1.91 2.94 -15.59
CA ARG A 295 2.96 2.07 -15.02
C ARG A 295 3.86 2.79 -14.02
N SER A 296 4.22 4.04 -14.28
CA SER A 296 5.01 4.88 -13.35
C SER A 296 4.23 5.12 -12.06
N TRP A 297 2.96 5.48 -12.17
CA TRP A 297 2.07 5.66 -11.02
C TRP A 297 1.89 4.36 -10.22
N LYS A 298 1.60 3.22 -10.87
CA LYS A 298 1.46 1.91 -10.20
C LYS A 298 2.72 1.52 -9.41
N THR A 299 3.90 1.83 -9.95
CA THR A 299 5.18 1.57 -9.29
C THR A 299 5.38 2.49 -8.08
N MET A 300 5.08 3.79 -8.20
CA MET A 300 5.16 4.74 -7.09
C MET A 300 4.11 4.47 -6.01
N ALA A 301 2.88 4.14 -6.40
CA ALA A 301 1.77 3.84 -5.51
C ALA A 301 2.10 2.64 -4.59
N ALA A 302 2.94 1.70 -5.04
CA ALA A 302 3.40 0.58 -4.23
C ALA A 302 4.22 1.00 -2.99
N LEU A 303 4.77 2.21 -2.97
CA LEU A 303 5.49 2.75 -1.82
C LEU A 303 4.56 3.13 -0.66
N PHE A 304 3.27 3.32 -0.91
CA PHE A 304 2.31 3.76 0.10
C PHE A 304 1.70 2.59 0.88
N PRO A 305 1.26 2.82 2.13
CA PRO A 305 0.43 1.86 2.87
C PRO A 305 -0.79 1.43 2.06
N VAL A 306 -1.19 0.17 2.17
CA VAL A 306 -2.18 -0.48 1.29
C VAL A 306 -3.51 0.28 1.21
N ASN A 307 -4.08 0.68 2.35
CA ASN A 307 -5.38 1.38 2.39
C ASN A 307 -5.30 2.79 1.77
N LEU A 308 -4.16 3.48 1.96
CA LEU A 308 -3.93 4.75 1.29
C LEU A 308 -3.70 4.57 -0.21
N ARG A 309 -2.93 3.54 -0.59
CA ARG A 309 -2.68 3.19 -1.99
C ARG A 309 -3.98 2.97 -2.75
N GLN A 310 -4.97 2.34 -2.12
CA GLN A 310 -6.30 2.16 -2.71
C GLN A 310 -6.96 3.51 -3.03
N ASP A 311 -7.07 4.43 -2.07
CA ASP A 311 -7.72 5.72 -2.28
C ASP A 311 -6.97 6.61 -3.28
N LEU A 312 -5.62 6.58 -3.26
CA LEU A 312 -4.80 7.27 -4.25
C LEU A 312 -5.03 6.72 -5.67
N CYS A 313 -5.22 5.41 -5.82
CA CYS A 313 -5.64 4.82 -7.09
C CYS A 313 -7.03 5.31 -7.53
N LEU A 314 -7.99 5.43 -6.62
CA LEU A 314 -9.34 5.93 -6.93
C LEU A 314 -9.29 7.40 -7.39
N LEU A 315 -8.56 8.25 -6.67
CA LEU A 315 -8.35 9.64 -7.06
C LEU A 315 -7.71 9.73 -8.44
N TYR A 316 -6.61 9.01 -8.67
CA TYR A 316 -5.91 9.08 -9.94
C TYR A 316 -6.75 8.53 -11.10
N ALA A 317 -7.54 7.47 -10.89
CA ALA A 317 -8.47 6.94 -11.89
C ALA A 317 -9.56 7.97 -12.24
N PHE A 318 -10.18 8.60 -11.25
CA PHE A 318 -11.18 9.64 -11.49
C PHE A 318 -10.62 10.80 -12.30
N PHE A 319 -9.45 11.31 -11.92
CA PHE A 319 -8.81 12.40 -12.62
C PHE A 319 -8.48 12.04 -14.05
N ARG A 320 -7.88 10.87 -14.27
CA ARG A 320 -7.55 10.42 -15.63
C ARG A 320 -8.79 10.28 -16.50
N THR A 321 -9.86 9.69 -15.97
CA THR A 321 -11.10 9.52 -16.70
C THR A 321 -11.81 10.85 -16.96
N ALA A 322 -11.82 11.78 -15.99
CA ALA A 322 -12.40 13.10 -16.19
C ALA A 322 -11.63 13.93 -17.23
N ASP A 323 -10.30 13.85 -17.22
CA ASP A 323 -9.40 14.43 -18.23
C ASP A 323 -9.74 13.86 -19.62
N ASP A 324 -9.74 12.53 -19.77
CA ASP A 324 -10.06 11.86 -21.04
C ASP A 324 -11.50 12.20 -21.53
N LEU A 325 -12.48 12.36 -20.62
CA LEU A 325 -13.85 12.77 -20.97
C LEU A 325 -13.92 14.20 -21.53
N VAL A 326 -13.10 15.12 -21.03
CA VAL A 326 -13.08 16.51 -21.50
C VAL A 326 -12.24 16.62 -22.78
N ASP A 327 -11.12 15.91 -22.83
CA ASP A 327 -10.08 16.10 -23.83
C ASP A 327 -10.26 15.27 -25.10
N ASP A 328 -10.73 14.03 -24.97
CA ASP A 328 -10.78 13.05 -26.07
C ASP A 328 -12.21 12.86 -26.61
N ALA A 329 -13.16 13.74 -26.26
CA ALA A 329 -14.53 13.62 -26.75
C ALA A 329 -14.61 13.87 -28.27
N PRO A 330 -15.51 13.17 -29.02
CA PRO A 330 -15.54 13.25 -30.48
C PRO A 330 -15.86 14.63 -31.06
N THR A 331 -16.54 15.48 -30.29
CA THR A 331 -16.96 16.82 -30.74
C THR A 331 -16.77 17.86 -29.62
N PRO A 332 -16.49 19.13 -29.95
CA PRO A 332 -16.38 20.20 -28.95
C PRO A 332 -17.64 20.34 -28.08
N LYS A 333 -18.82 20.15 -28.68
CA LYS A 333 -20.11 20.18 -27.95
C LYS A 333 -20.18 19.06 -26.91
N GLN A 334 -19.67 17.87 -27.22
CA GLN A 334 -19.61 16.77 -26.26
C GLN A 334 -18.62 17.07 -25.13
N CYS A 335 -17.47 17.71 -25.42
CA CYS A 335 -16.53 18.15 -24.38
C CYS A 335 -17.21 19.08 -23.36
N GLU A 336 -17.95 20.09 -23.85
CA GLU A 336 -18.70 21.02 -23.00
C GLU A 336 -19.78 20.30 -22.17
N GLN A 337 -20.54 19.39 -22.79
CA GLN A 337 -21.55 18.59 -22.09
C GLN A 337 -20.94 17.68 -21.01
N ASN A 338 -19.80 17.07 -21.29
CA ASN A 338 -19.06 16.24 -20.34
C ASN A 338 -18.57 17.10 -19.15
N LEU A 339 -18.03 18.29 -19.41
CA LEU A 339 -17.63 19.23 -18.35
C LEU A 339 -18.82 19.67 -17.49
N ILE A 340 -19.96 19.98 -18.09
CA ILE A 340 -21.21 20.31 -17.36
C ILE A 340 -21.62 19.14 -16.46
N THR A 341 -21.56 17.91 -17.00
CA THR A 341 -21.88 16.68 -16.26
C THR A 341 -20.95 16.48 -15.07
N ILE A 342 -19.63 16.63 -15.26
CA ILE A 342 -18.62 16.52 -14.21
C ILE A 342 -18.83 17.60 -13.14
N ARG A 343 -19.04 18.86 -13.53
CA ARG A 343 -19.28 19.98 -12.62
C ARG A 343 -20.53 19.74 -11.77
N ARG A 344 -21.61 19.24 -12.38
CA ARG A 344 -22.83 18.86 -11.67
C ARG A 344 -22.56 17.72 -10.68
N PHE A 345 -21.89 16.66 -11.13
CA PHE A 345 -21.53 15.51 -10.30
C PHE A 345 -20.72 15.94 -9.07
N LEU A 346 -19.64 16.69 -9.26
CA LEU A 346 -18.81 17.15 -8.15
C LEU A 346 -19.61 18.05 -7.19
N ARG A 347 -20.50 18.90 -7.71
CA ARG A 347 -21.39 19.71 -6.88
C ARG A 347 -22.31 18.86 -6.01
N GLU A 348 -22.98 17.87 -6.59
CA GLU A 348 -23.88 16.97 -5.86
C GLU A 348 -23.12 16.12 -4.83
N VAL A 349 -21.92 15.64 -5.18
CA VAL A 349 -21.06 14.83 -4.30
C VAL A 349 -20.62 15.61 -3.06
N PHE A 350 -20.12 16.85 -3.24
CA PHE A 350 -19.59 17.64 -2.14
C PHE A 350 -20.65 18.43 -1.36
N PHE A 351 -21.74 18.85 -2.02
CA PHE A 351 -22.76 19.72 -1.44
C PHE A 351 -24.16 19.11 -1.56
N LEU A 352 -24.71 18.72 -0.41
CA LEU A 352 -26.11 18.35 -0.28
C LEU A 352 -26.97 19.62 -0.32
N THR A 353 -27.70 19.85 -1.40
CA THR A 353 -28.70 20.92 -1.51
C THR A 353 -30.01 20.50 -0.84
N GLN A 354 -30.83 21.47 -0.39
CA GLN A 354 -32.14 21.19 0.23
C GLN A 354 -33.09 20.42 -0.71
N ALA A 355 -32.97 20.64 -2.03
CA ALA A 355 -33.69 19.89 -3.07
C ALA A 355 -33.26 18.40 -3.15
N ASN A 356 -31.99 18.09 -2.83
CA ASN A 356 -31.42 16.75 -2.86
C ASN A 356 -31.58 15.98 -1.53
N LYS A 357 -32.49 16.43 -0.64
CA LYS A 357 -32.84 15.66 0.58
C LYS A 357 -33.61 14.37 0.25
N GLN A 358 -34.11 14.22 -0.97
CA GLN A 358 -34.64 12.96 -1.45
C GLN A 358 -33.51 11.91 -1.47
N ARG A 359 -33.60 10.94 -0.55
CA ARG A 359 -32.77 9.74 -0.60
C ARG A 359 -33.38 8.80 -1.62
N TYR A 360 -32.62 8.50 -2.67
CA TYR A 360 -32.99 7.44 -3.60
C TYR A 360 -32.86 6.09 -2.88
N GLN A 361 -33.75 5.14 -3.18
CA GLN A 361 -33.70 3.80 -2.61
C GLN A 361 -32.40 3.13 -3.08
N GLN A 362 -31.41 3.03 -2.19
CA GLN A 362 -30.06 2.64 -2.55
C GLN A 362 -29.77 1.22 -2.06
N GLN A 363 -29.36 0.35 -2.99
CA GLN A 363 -28.94 -1.01 -2.69
C GLN A 363 -27.52 -1.05 -2.09
N ASP A 364 -26.65 -0.09 -2.44
CA ASP A 364 -25.26 -0.01 -1.95
C ASP A 364 -25.08 1.13 -0.93
N LEU A 365 -24.97 0.76 0.36
CA LEU A 365 -24.77 1.68 1.49
C LEU A 365 -23.39 2.34 1.53
N THR A 366 -22.43 1.90 0.69
CA THR A 366 -21.11 2.53 0.61
C THR A 366 -21.16 3.85 -0.18
N LEU A 367 -22.16 4.01 -1.06
CA LEU A 367 -22.35 5.19 -1.89
C LEU A 367 -23.16 6.29 -1.16
N PRO A 368 -23.04 7.56 -1.57
CA PRO A 368 -23.94 8.60 -1.12
C PRO A 368 -25.36 8.39 -1.67
N GLY A 369 -26.37 8.35 -0.80
CA GLY A 369 -27.76 8.06 -1.17
C GLY A 369 -28.56 9.23 -1.73
N HIS A 370 -27.99 10.42 -1.74
CA HIS A 370 -28.59 11.60 -2.36
C HIS A 370 -28.22 11.76 -3.85
N ILE A 371 -27.36 10.89 -4.38
CA ILE A 371 -26.94 10.92 -5.80
C ILE A 371 -27.82 9.96 -6.61
N ASN A 372 -28.36 10.46 -7.72
CA ASN A 372 -29.13 9.64 -8.66
C ASN A 372 -28.18 8.93 -9.65
N TRP A 373 -27.75 7.72 -9.29
CA TRP A 373 -26.82 6.94 -10.12
C TRP A 373 -27.41 6.50 -11.47
N ASN A 374 -28.71 6.23 -11.54
CA ASN A 374 -29.39 5.90 -12.80
C ASN A 374 -29.36 7.08 -13.77
N TYR A 375 -29.49 8.30 -13.26
CA TYR A 375 -29.33 9.50 -14.08
C TYR A 375 -27.91 9.61 -14.64
N TYR A 376 -26.87 9.44 -13.83
CA TYR A 376 -25.49 9.47 -14.32
C TYR A 376 -25.17 8.33 -15.28
N ALA A 377 -25.80 7.17 -15.15
CA ALA A 377 -25.68 6.07 -16.11
C ALA A 377 -26.18 6.44 -17.52
N THR A 378 -27.14 7.37 -17.63
CA THR A 378 -27.62 7.88 -18.93
C THR A 378 -26.73 8.96 -19.54
N LEU A 379 -25.92 9.65 -18.72
CA LEU A 379 -25.06 10.75 -19.16
C LEU A 379 -23.63 10.31 -19.47
N LEU A 380 -23.11 9.36 -18.71
CA LEU A 380 -21.74 8.89 -18.84
C LEU A 380 -21.64 7.83 -19.96
N PRO A 381 -20.49 7.74 -20.66
CA PRO A 381 -20.42 6.94 -21.88
C PRO A 381 -20.60 5.43 -21.69
N ASN A 382 -20.24 4.89 -20.52
CA ASN A 382 -20.30 3.46 -20.23
C ASN A 382 -20.23 3.18 -18.73
N GLU A 383 -20.46 1.91 -18.37
CA GLU A 383 -20.46 1.44 -16.99
C GLU A 383 -19.07 1.54 -16.32
N ASP A 384 -17.98 1.37 -17.07
CA ASP A 384 -16.62 1.49 -16.52
C ASP A 384 -16.35 2.93 -16.03
N VAL A 385 -16.80 3.95 -16.79
CA VAL A 385 -16.71 5.36 -16.37
C VAL A 385 -17.62 5.63 -15.17
N LEU A 386 -18.84 5.09 -15.16
CA LEU A 386 -19.76 5.23 -14.02
C LEU A 386 -19.18 4.64 -12.73
N ALA A 387 -18.54 3.47 -12.82
CA ALA A 387 -17.83 2.82 -11.70
C ALA A 387 -16.73 3.71 -11.10
N ILE A 388 -15.97 4.41 -11.96
CA ILE A 388 -14.92 5.34 -11.52
C ILE A 388 -15.51 6.55 -10.78
N PHE A 389 -16.66 7.07 -11.23
CA PHE A 389 -17.38 8.14 -10.55
C PHE A 389 -17.94 7.66 -9.19
N ARG A 390 -18.51 6.45 -9.14
CA ARG A 390 -18.94 5.81 -7.88
C ARG A 390 -17.80 5.70 -6.88
N ASN A 391 -16.63 5.26 -7.31
CA ASN A 391 -15.43 5.20 -6.47
C ASN A 391 -15.03 6.56 -5.90
N PHE A 392 -14.99 7.62 -6.72
CA PHE A 392 -14.71 8.97 -6.24
C PHE A 392 -15.73 9.41 -5.18
N ALA A 393 -17.02 9.14 -5.42
CA ALA A 393 -18.08 9.49 -4.48
C ALA A 393 -17.95 8.75 -3.13
N ARG A 394 -17.47 7.50 -3.08
CA ARG A 394 -17.23 6.77 -1.83
C ARG A 394 -16.24 7.49 -0.92
N ILE A 395 -15.18 8.05 -1.50
CA ILE A 395 -14.09 8.72 -0.78
C ILE A 395 -14.31 10.21 -0.55
N SER A 396 -15.24 10.83 -1.29
CA SER A 396 -15.49 12.29 -1.27
C SER A 396 -15.72 12.94 0.09
N HIS A 397 -16.27 12.21 1.07
CA HIS A 397 -16.69 12.76 2.36
C HIS A 397 -15.55 13.26 3.26
N TYR A 398 -14.31 12.86 2.98
CA TYR A 398 -13.11 13.36 3.65
C TYR A 398 -12.19 14.18 2.75
N LEU A 399 -12.60 14.47 1.52
CA LEU A 399 -11.89 15.32 0.56
C LEU A 399 -12.27 16.80 0.74
N CYS A 400 -11.49 17.72 0.15
CA CYS A 400 -11.76 19.16 0.22
C CYS A 400 -12.76 19.60 -0.89
N PRO A 401 -13.89 20.24 -0.55
CA PRO A 401 -14.88 20.68 -1.55
C PRO A 401 -14.38 21.74 -2.54
N ARG A 402 -13.37 22.53 -2.13
CA ARG A 402 -12.73 23.54 -2.99
C ARG A 402 -12.21 22.94 -4.30
N ALA A 403 -11.84 21.67 -4.29
CA ALA A 403 -11.36 20.99 -5.48
C ALA A 403 -12.40 20.94 -6.60
N MET A 404 -13.70 20.95 -6.27
CA MET A 404 -14.76 20.93 -7.27
C MET A 404 -14.68 22.13 -8.22
N SER A 405 -14.58 23.34 -7.68
CA SER A 405 -14.53 24.54 -8.52
C SER A 405 -13.23 24.59 -9.30
N GLU A 406 -12.09 24.45 -8.62
CA GLU A 406 -10.78 24.68 -9.22
C GLU A 406 -10.42 23.71 -10.36
N LEU A 407 -10.82 22.44 -10.24
CA LEU A 407 -10.58 21.45 -11.31
C LEU A 407 -11.46 21.74 -12.52
N THR A 408 -12.74 22.04 -12.30
CA THR A 408 -13.65 22.36 -13.40
C THR A 408 -13.26 23.65 -14.10
N ASP A 409 -12.67 24.61 -13.37
CA ASP A 409 -12.14 25.84 -13.95
C ASP A 409 -10.88 25.58 -14.79
N ALA A 410 -10.03 24.64 -14.39
CA ALA A 410 -8.87 24.23 -15.19
C ALA A 410 -9.31 23.57 -16.51
N TRP A 411 -10.23 22.59 -16.46
CA TRP A 411 -10.78 21.97 -17.67
C TRP A 411 -11.50 22.96 -18.56
N GLU A 412 -12.22 23.93 -17.98
CA GLU A 412 -12.84 25.00 -18.75
C GLU A 412 -11.79 25.87 -19.47
N GLN A 413 -10.66 26.18 -18.82
CA GLN A 413 -9.56 26.90 -19.48
C GLN A 413 -8.97 26.10 -20.65
N ASP A 414 -8.78 24.79 -20.49
CA ASP A 414 -8.29 23.92 -21.56
C ASP A 414 -9.27 23.91 -22.76
N LEU A 415 -10.59 23.86 -22.50
CA LEU A 415 -11.62 23.91 -23.55
C LEU A 415 -11.66 25.25 -24.30
N ARG A 416 -11.49 26.37 -23.60
CA ARG A 416 -11.41 27.69 -24.25
C ARG A 416 -10.22 27.79 -25.19
N GLY A 417 -9.14 27.07 -24.90
CA GLY A 417 -7.95 27.00 -25.75
C GLY A 417 -7.19 28.32 -25.90
N GLU A 418 -7.40 29.26 -24.98
CA GLU A 418 -6.73 30.56 -24.97
C GLU A 418 -5.22 30.42 -24.72
N PRO A 419 -4.38 31.27 -25.34
CA PRO A 419 -2.95 31.21 -25.11
C PRO A 419 -2.59 31.60 -23.68
N VAL A 420 -1.67 30.84 -23.07
CA VAL A 420 -1.00 31.26 -21.83
C VAL A 420 -0.16 32.50 -22.13
N LYS A 421 -0.50 33.66 -21.56
CA LYS A 421 0.15 34.93 -21.94
C LYS A 421 1.44 35.13 -21.14
N LYS A 422 1.35 35.00 -19.82
CA LYS A 422 2.44 35.26 -18.87
C LYS A 422 2.78 34.02 -18.04
N GLN A 423 3.96 34.02 -17.44
CA GLN A 423 4.39 32.99 -16.48
C GLN A 423 3.42 32.87 -15.30
N LYS A 424 2.84 33.99 -14.83
CA LYS A 424 1.84 33.97 -13.76
C LYS A 424 0.60 33.16 -14.15
N ASP A 425 0.19 33.22 -15.41
CA ASP A 425 -0.96 32.46 -15.91
C ASP A 425 -0.66 30.96 -15.89
N LEU A 426 0.55 30.57 -16.31
CA LEU A 426 1.03 29.18 -16.22
C LEU A 426 1.06 28.66 -14.78
N LEU A 427 1.55 29.48 -13.84
CA LEU A 427 1.57 29.14 -12.41
C LEU A 427 0.16 28.95 -11.84
N ASN A 428 -0.78 29.82 -12.23
CA ASN A 428 -2.18 29.73 -11.83
C ASN A 428 -2.83 28.47 -12.41
N TYR A 429 -2.62 28.17 -13.70
CA TYR A 429 -3.10 26.95 -14.33
C TYR A 429 -2.57 25.70 -13.61
N ALA A 430 -1.27 25.64 -13.35
CA ALA A 430 -0.65 24.54 -12.59
C ALA A 430 -1.24 24.40 -11.17
N ALA A 431 -1.64 25.51 -10.55
CA ALA A 431 -2.30 25.53 -9.24
C ALA A 431 -3.69 24.89 -9.28
N LEU A 432 -4.46 25.17 -10.33
CA LEU A 432 -5.84 24.74 -10.47
C LEU A 432 -5.94 23.25 -10.79
N VAL A 433 -5.10 22.74 -11.69
CA VAL A 433 -5.15 21.33 -12.11
C VAL A 433 -4.44 20.41 -11.13
N SER A 434 -3.12 20.50 -11.03
CA SER A 434 -2.31 19.54 -10.26
C SER A 434 -2.12 19.96 -8.81
N GLY A 435 -2.06 21.27 -8.54
CA GLY A 435 -2.04 21.78 -7.16
C GLY A 435 -3.24 21.27 -6.35
N THR A 436 -4.44 21.39 -6.93
CA THR A 436 -5.68 20.86 -6.34
C THR A 436 -5.66 19.34 -6.19
N PHE A 437 -5.12 18.60 -7.15
CA PHE A 437 -4.91 17.16 -7.01
C PHE A 437 -4.00 16.81 -5.82
N GLY A 438 -2.93 17.57 -5.62
CA GLY A 438 -2.04 17.43 -4.46
C GLY A 438 -2.76 17.66 -3.12
N GLU A 439 -3.67 18.63 -3.06
CA GLU A 439 -4.50 18.88 -1.88
C GLU A 439 -5.46 17.71 -1.58
N LEU A 440 -6.10 17.14 -2.60
CA LEU A 440 -6.98 15.98 -2.45
C LEU A 440 -6.22 14.73 -1.99
N CYS A 441 -5.05 14.46 -2.57
CA CYS A 441 -4.16 13.40 -2.11
C CYS A 441 -3.80 13.59 -0.64
N THR A 442 -3.52 14.83 -0.22
CA THR A 442 -3.20 15.16 1.18
C THR A 442 -4.38 14.94 2.12
N CYS A 443 -5.60 15.26 1.69
CA CYS A 443 -6.80 14.94 2.46
C CYS A 443 -6.95 13.43 2.68
N ALA A 444 -6.76 12.62 1.63
CA ALA A 444 -6.81 11.16 1.72
C ALA A 444 -5.70 10.60 2.62
N ILE A 445 -4.47 11.10 2.50
CA ILE A 445 -3.34 10.77 3.37
C ILE A 445 -3.71 10.99 4.83
N MET A 446 -4.18 12.18 5.16
CA MET A 446 -4.42 12.54 6.54
C MET A 446 -5.60 11.77 7.14
N TYR A 447 -6.64 11.50 6.34
CA TYR A 447 -7.74 10.63 6.73
C TYR A 447 -7.24 9.21 7.03
N LYS A 448 -6.56 8.58 6.08
CA LYS A 448 -6.11 7.19 6.18
C LYS A 448 -5.02 6.95 7.21
N MET A 449 -4.22 7.97 7.54
CA MET A 449 -3.24 7.90 8.62
C MET A 449 -3.84 8.22 10.01
N GLY A 450 -5.16 8.43 10.10
CA GLY A 450 -5.85 8.66 11.36
C GLY A 450 -5.60 10.05 11.95
N ARG A 451 -5.31 11.07 11.12
CA ARG A 451 -5.17 12.47 11.52
C ARG A 451 -6.49 13.26 11.45
N GLY A 452 -7.57 12.64 10.94
CA GLY A 452 -8.92 13.20 10.93
C GLY A 452 -9.39 13.69 9.56
N ASN A 453 -10.58 14.31 9.53
CA ASN A 453 -11.28 14.71 8.30
C ASN A 453 -11.08 16.19 7.98
N TRP A 454 -11.04 16.52 6.69
CA TRP A 454 -11.20 17.91 6.22
C TRP A 454 -12.67 18.34 6.13
N GLY A 455 -13.60 17.39 6.06
CA GLY A 455 -15.04 17.60 6.01
C GLY A 455 -15.68 17.73 7.40
N LYS A 456 -16.22 18.92 7.70
CA LYS A 456 -17.24 19.23 8.73
C LYS A 456 -16.94 18.96 10.22
N GLN A 457 -15.70 18.68 10.65
CA GLN A 457 -15.38 18.64 12.09
C GLN A 457 -14.84 19.99 12.61
N LYS A 458 -15.29 20.40 13.80
CA LYS A 458 -14.88 21.64 14.51
C LYS A 458 -13.40 21.63 14.97
N ASN A 459 -12.70 20.50 14.93
CA ASN A 459 -11.31 20.40 15.39
C ASN A 459 -10.32 20.70 14.26
N ASN A 460 -9.82 21.93 14.29
CA ASN A 460 -8.99 22.58 13.26
C ASN A 460 -7.54 22.09 13.10
N LYS A 461 -7.06 21.09 13.86
CA LYS A 461 -5.63 20.66 13.75
C LYS A 461 -5.28 20.03 12.41
N ALA A 462 -6.23 19.36 11.75
CA ALA A 462 -6.03 18.77 10.43
C ALA A 462 -5.97 19.85 9.33
N ARG A 463 -6.78 20.91 9.44
CA ARG A 463 -6.92 21.98 8.44
C ARG A 463 -5.82 23.05 8.46
N ASN A 464 -4.59 22.71 8.84
CA ASN A 464 -3.52 23.69 8.74
C ASN A 464 -3.40 24.13 7.27
N GLU A 465 -3.77 25.39 6.98
CA GLU A 465 -3.72 25.94 5.63
C GLU A 465 -2.31 25.84 5.06
N ASP A 466 -1.27 25.85 5.90
CA ASP A 466 0.10 25.62 5.49
C ASP A 466 0.31 24.25 4.85
N VAL A 467 -0.34 23.19 5.36
CA VAL A 467 -0.20 21.83 4.84
C VAL A 467 -0.81 21.72 3.45
N LEU A 468 -2.04 22.20 3.27
CA LEU A 468 -2.68 22.22 1.95
C LEU A 468 -1.95 23.15 0.97
N SER A 469 -1.53 24.32 1.44
CA SER A 469 -0.80 25.29 0.63
C SER A 469 0.55 24.75 0.15
N ARG A 470 1.24 23.93 0.95
CA ARG A 470 2.47 23.24 0.53
C ARG A 470 2.18 21.99 -0.34
N ALA A 471 1.09 21.27 -0.10
CA ALA A 471 0.63 20.21 -1.00
C ALA A 471 0.31 20.76 -2.40
N ARG A 472 -0.30 21.95 -2.45
CA ARG A 472 -0.54 22.69 -3.68
C ARG A 472 0.74 23.03 -4.42
N ALA A 473 1.75 23.52 -3.71
CA ALA A 473 3.08 23.79 -4.27
C ALA A 473 3.72 22.50 -4.85
N THR A 474 3.52 21.36 -4.19
CA THR A 474 3.99 20.06 -4.69
C THR A 474 3.34 19.72 -6.03
N GLY A 475 2.01 19.80 -6.13
CA GLY A 475 1.29 19.56 -7.38
C GLY A 475 1.67 20.54 -8.49
N GLN A 476 1.79 21.84 -8.17
CA GLN A 476 2.27 22.86 -9.12
C GLN A 476 3.64 22.50 -9.71
N CYS A 477 4.60 22.14 -8.86
CA CYS A 477 5.95 21.77 -9.28
C CYS A 477 5.91 20.58 -10.26
N LEU A 478 5.13 19.55 -9.97
CA LEU A 478 4.97 18.39 -10.84
C LEU A 478 4.33 18.74 -12.19
N GLN A 479 3.34 19.64 -12.21
CA GLN A 479 2.70 20.08 -13.45
C GLN A 479 3.64 20.89 -14.34
N LEU A 480 4.44 21.78 -13.75
CA LEU A 480 5.43 22.54 -14.50
C LEU A 480 6.46 21.61 -15.17
N ILE A 481 6.88 20.54 -14.48
CA ILE A 481 7.77 19.53 -15.06
C ILE A 481 7.08 18.76 -16.19
N ASN A 482 5.81 18.38 -16.02
CA ASN A 482 5.05 17.72 -17.08
C ASN A 482 4.98 18.61 -18.34
N ILE A 483 4.62 19.88 -18.18
CA ILE A 483 4.54 20.86 -19.27
C ILE A 483 5.90 21.07 -19.94
N ALA A 484 6.99 21.20 -19.17
CA ALA A 484 8.33 21.33 -19.73
C ALA A 484 8.79 20.08 -20.48
N ARG A 485 8.43 18.88 -20.00
CA ARG A 485 8.77 17.60 -20.63
C ARG A 485 8.00 17.37 -21.94
N ASP A 486 6.75 17.80 -22.01
CA ASP A 486 5.80 17.36 -23.03
C ASP A 486 5.54 18.42 -24.13
N VAL A 487 6.35 19.49 -24.25
CA VAL A 487 6.14 20.58 -25.24
C VAL A 487 5.87 20.08 -26.67
N ILE A 488 6.64 19.09 -27.16
CA ILE A 488 6.39 18.49 -28.49
C ILE A 488 5.08 17.69 -28.47
N ALA A 489 4.89 16.81 -27.49
CA ALA A 489 3.73 15.93 -27.42
C ALA A 489 2.42 16.74 -27.35
N ASP A 490 2.39 17.80 -26.54
CA ASP A 490 1.28 18.74 -26.41
C ASP A 490 1.00 19.43 -27.75
N SER A 491 2.03 19.92 -28.43
CA SER A 491 1.90 20.56 -29.75
C SER A 491 1.27 19.63 -30.80
N LEU A 492 1.66 18.36 -30.81
CA LEU A 492 1.14 17.36 -31.77
C LEU A 492 -0.36 17.10 -31.60
N VAL A 493 -0.88 17.22 -30.38
CA VAL A 493 -2.32 17.11 -30.09
C VAL A 493 -3.04 18.47 -30.09
N GLY A 494 -2.37 19.54 -30.51
CA GLY A 494 -2.94 20.87 -30.62
C GLY A 494 -3.10 21.58 -29.27
N ARG A 495 -2.19 21.34 -28.32
CA ARG A 495 -2.05 22.06 -27.04
C ARG A 495 -0.75 22.86 -27.02
N CYS A 496 -0.74 23.98 -26.28
CA CYS A 496 0.44 24.80 -26.11
C CYS A 496 0.35 25.56 -24.79
N TYR A 497 1.10 25.09 -23.79
CA TYR A 497 1.19 25.70 -22.46
C TYR A 497 2.40 26.64 -22.31
N VAL A 498 3.23 26.76 -23.35
CA VAL A 498 4.37 27.68 -23.36
C VAL A 498 3.84 29.12 -23.36
N PRO A 499 4.23 29.96 -22.37
CA PRO A 499 3.77 31.34 -22.32
C PRO A 499 4.20 32.15 -23.55
N LEU A 500 3.31 32.98 -24.10
CA LEU A 500 3.63 33.89 -25.21
C LEU A 500 4.82 34.79 -24.89
N GLN A 501 4.97 35.21 -23.62
CA GLN A 501 6.11 36.01 -23.17
C GLN A 501 7.49 35.32 -23.33
N TYR A 502 7.53 34.01 -23.57
CA TYR A 502 8.79 33.31 -23.85
C TYR A 502 9.14 33.31 -25.33
N MET A 503 8.18 33.58 -26.20
CA MET A 503 8.35 33.51 -27.65
C MET A 503 8.94 34.83 -28.19
N PRO A 504 9.80 34.77 -29.23
CA PRO A 504 10.29 35.96 -29.92
C PRO A 504 9.16 36.79 -30.52
N TYR A 505 9.37 38.10 -30.67
CA TYR A 505 8.38 38.97 -31.29
C TYR A 505 8.34 38.79 -32.82
N PRO A 506 7.14 38.69 -33.44
CA PRO A 506 5.83 38.60 -32.81
C PRO A 506 5.53 37.16 -32.31
N PRO A 507 5.07 36.98 -31.05
CA PRO A 507 4.90 35.65 -30.46
C PRO A 507 3.83 34.79 -31.16
N GLN A 508 2.90 35.42 -31.88
CA GLN A 508 1.81 34.75 -32.59
C GLN A 508 2.31 33.78 -33.65
N ASN A 509 3.43 34.06 -34.30
CA ASN A 509 4.00 33.18 -35.33
C ASN A 509 4.38 31.82 -34.72
N MET A 510 5.09 31.86 -33.59
CA MET A 510 5.55 30.65 -32.93
C MET A 510 4.41 29.92 -32.24
N TYR A 511 3.48 30.65 -31.62
CA TYR A 511 2.25 30.07 -31.07
C TYR A 511 1.45 29.33 -32.15
N HIS A 512 1.31 29.92 -33.35
CA HIS A 512 0.61 29.30 -34.46
C HIS A 512 1.27 27.99 -34.90
N ILE A 513 2.60 27.97 -35.01
CA ILE A 513 3.36 26.76 -35.36
C ILE A 513 3.10 25.62 -34.35
N LEU A 514 3.13 25.95 -33.05
CA LEU A 514 2.96 24.98 -31.97
C LEU A 514 1.51 24.51 -31.81
N LYS A 515 0.53 25.43 -31.80
CA LYS A 515 -0.86 25.14 -31.46
C LYS A 515 -1.69 24.67 -32.66
N PHE A 516 -1.63 25.40 -33.78
CA PHE A 516 -2.54 25.22 -34.91
C PHE A 516 -1.92 24.41 -36.03
N ALA A 517 -0.68 24.74 -36.43
CA ALA A 517 0.01 23.97 -37.46
C ALA A 517 0.48 22.60 -36.95
N ARG A 518 0.65 22.43 -35.63
CA ARG A 518 1.09 21.19 -34.95
C ARG A 518 2.43 20.68 -35.50
N LYS A 519 3.34 21.61 -35.82
CA LYS A 519 4.66 21.33 -36.41
C LYS A 519 5.78 21.82 -35.48
N PRO A 520 5.92 21.25 -34.26
CA PRO A 520 6.84 21.78 -33.26
C PRO A 520 8.30 21.77 -33.72
N LEU A 521 8.70 20.82 -34.57
CA LEU A 521 10.06 20.72 -35.08
C LEU A 521 10.50 21.92 -35.94
N LEU A 522 9.55 22.68 -36.52
CA LEU A 522 9.87 23.91 -37.26
C LEU A 522 10.37 25.05 -36.36
N VAL A 523 10.10 24.98 -35.05
CA VAL A 523 10.59 25.95 -34.06
C VAL A 523 12.08 25.77 -33.76
N GLY A 524 12.61 24.58 -34.06
CA GLY A 524 13.98 24.18 -33.75
C GLY A 524 14.14 23.66 -32.32
N GLU A 525 14.88 22.56 -32.17
CA GLU A 525 15.04 21.85 -30.88
C GLU A 525 15.64 22.74 -29.78
N GLN A 526 16.62 23.59 -30.13
CA GLN A 526 17.25 24.49 -29.17
C GLN A 526 16.26 25.51 -28.59
N THR A 527 15.38 26.05 -29.44
CA THR A 527 14.34 27.00 -29.01
C THR A 527 13.32 26.31 -28.10
N LEU A 528 12.83 25.12 -28.47
CA LEU A 528 11.92 24.32 -27.64
C LEU A 528 12.53 23.99 -26.28
N LYS A 529 13.82 23.60 -26.28
CA LYS A 529 14.57 23.32 -25.07
C LYS A 529 14.72 24.56 -24.20
N SER A 530 14.93 25.74 -24.79
CA SER A 530 15.00 27.01 -24.06
C SER A 530 13.69 27.34 -23.32
N PHE A 531 12.52 27.04 -23.92
CA PHE A 531 11.22 27.20 -23.26
C PHE A 531 11.09 26.28 -22.07
N SER A 532 11.47 25.01 -22.27
CA SER A 532 11.40 23.99 -21.23
C SER A 532 12.32 24.33 -20.05
N ILE A 533 13.54 24.81 -20.30
CA ILE A 533 14.46 25.28 -19.25
C ILE A 533 13.86 26.44 -18.45
N ARG A 534 13.22 27.41 -19.11
CA ARG A 534 12.56 28.52 -18.40
C ARG A 534 11.41 28.03 -17.51
N ILE A 535 10.61 27.07 -17.98
CA ILE A 535 9.52 26.47 -17.19
C ILE A 535 10.08 25.64 -16.02
N LEU A 536 11.16 24.88 -16.22
CA LEU A 536 11.85 24.15 -15.16
C LEU A 536 12.39 25.10 -14.07
N GLY A 537 12.91 26.28 -14.45
CA GLY A 537 13.32 27.30 -13.50
C GLY A 537 12.17 27.78 -12.58
N LEU A 538 10.91 27.71 -13.04
CA LEU A 538 9.74 27.98 -12.19
C LEU A 538 9.48 26.87 -11.19
N ALA A 539 9.63 25.61 -11.63
CA ALA A 539 9.49 24.46 -10.77
C ALA A 539 10.56 24.51 -9.65
N ASP A 540 11.80 24.87 -9.99
CA ASP A 540 12.90 25.02 -9.05
C ASP A 540 12.59 26.07 -7.97
N GLN A 541 12.03 27.24 -8.34
CA GLN A 541 11.62 28.28 -7.40
C GLN A 541 10.54 27.83 -6.39
N ILE A 542 9.69 26.87 -6.77
CA ILE A 542 8.61 26.35 -5.92
C ILE A 542 9.06 25.11 -5.13
N SER A 543 10.11 24.44 -5.60
CA SER A 543 10.55 23.13 -5.10
C SER A 543 10.85 23.11 -3.60
N GLU A 544 11.46 24.16 -3.04
CA GLU A 544 11.77 24.24 -1.61
C GLU A 544 10.48 24.25 -0.77
N ARG A 545 9.48 25.04 -1.19
CA ARG A 545 8.18 25.09 -0.53
C ARG A 545 7.43 23.75 -0.65
N ALA A 546 7.52 23.10 -1.81
CA ALA A 546 6.96 21.77 -2.02
C ALA A 546 7.57 20.73 -1.06
N GLN A 547 8.91 20.71 -0.94
CA GLN A 547 9.63 19.78 -0.05
C GLN A 547 9.28 20.00 1.42
N LYS A 548 9.23 21.25 1.89
CA LYS A 548 8.75 21.59 3.25
C LYS A 548 7.31 21.15 3.52
N GLY A 549 6.51 20.91 2.47
CA GLY A 549 5.18 20.32 2.57
C GLY A 549 5.21 18.87 2.98
N ILE A 550 6.16 18.12 2.44
CA ILE A 550 6.31 16.69 2.70
C ILE A 550 6.66 16.45 4.17
N ASP A 551 7.48 17.33 4.77
CA ASP A 551 7.84 17.27 6.20
C ASP A 551 6.63 17.46 7.14
N GLY A 552 5.56 18.10 6.65
CA GLY A 552 4.32 18.31 7.41
C GLY A 552 3.35 17.13 7.38
N LEU A 553 3.64 16.08 6.60
CA LEU A 553 2.80 14.89 6.46
C LEU A 553 3.10 13.86 7.56
N PRO A 554 2.22 12.86 7.79
CA PRO A 554 2.50 11.76 8.70
C PRO A 554 3.77 11.02 8.30
N GLU A 555 4.62 10.69 9.28
CA GLU A 555 5.94 10.06 9.07
C GLU A 555 5.86 8.81 8.19
N GLU A 556 4.77 8.03 8.32
CA GLU A 556 4.54 6.78 7.61
C GLU A 556 4.47 6.92 6.08
N VAL A 557 4.29 8.14 5.57
CA VAL A 557 4.16 8.40 4.12
C VAL A 557 5.21 9.38 3.59
N GLN A 558 5.96 10.06 4.46
CA GLN A 558 6.85 11.14 4.01
C GLN A 558 7.89 10.62 3.02
N ASP A 559 8.57 9.52 3.33
CA ASP A 559 9.63 8.98 2.45
C ASP A 559 9.08 8.44 1.13
N SER A 560 7.87 7.88 1.12
CA SER A 560 7.17 7.47 -0.10
C SER A 560 6.84 8.67 -1.00
N ILE A 561 6.43 9.79 -0.40
CA ILE A 561 6.12 11.03 -1.13
C ILE A 561 7.40 11.71 -1.61
N ARG A 562 8.46 11.74 -0.79
CA ARG A 562 9.79 12.22 -1.21
C ARG A 562 10.30 11.41 -2.40
N ALA A 563 10.23 10.09 -2.34
CA ALA A 563 10.61 9.21 -3.45
C ALA A 563 9.84 9.54 -4.73
N ALA A 564 8.51 9.63 -4.66
CA ALA A 564 7.67 9.96 -5.81
C ALA A 564 7.99 11.36 -6.38
N PHE A 565 8.15 12.35 -5.51
CA PHE A 565 8.48 13.72 -5.89
C PHE A 565 9.85 13.81 -6.55
N GLU A 566 10.89 13.23 -5.95
CA GLU A 566 12.25 13.26 -6.49
C GLU A 566 12.38 12.51 -7.83
N ILE A 567 11.67 11.38 -8.00
CA ILE A 567 11.61 10.67 -9.28
C ILE A 567 11.08 11.59 -10.39
N TYR A 568 10.07 12.41 -10.08
CA TYR A 568 9.55 13.40 -11.02
C TYR A 568 10.51 14.56 -11.24
N MET A 569 11.11 15.11 -10.18
CA MET A 569 12.12 16.17 -10.28
C MET A 569 13.30 15.76 -11.16
N ALA A 570 13.69 14.48 -11.14
CA ALA A 570 14.77 13.95 -11.97
C ALA A 570 14.50 14.04 -13.48
N ILE A 571 13.25 14.28 -13.91
CA ILE A 571 12.92 14.55 -15.32
C ILE A 571 13.59 15.83 -15.81
N GLY A 572 13.66 16.87 -14.98
CA GLY A 572 14.27 18.16 -15.35
C GLY A 572 15.72 18.00 -15.81
N PRO A 573 16.63 17.49 -14.96
CA PRO A 573 18.01 17.21 -15.35
C PRO A 573 18.12 16.22 -16.52
N THR A 574 17.22 15.23 -16.60
CA THR A 574 17.20 14.28 -17.73
C THR A 574 16.92 15.01 -19.06
N LEU A 575 15.97 15.95 -19.06
CA LEU A 575 15.63 16.77 -20.23
C LEU A 575 16.76 17.76 -20.58
N VAL A 576 17.38 18.37 -19.58
CA VAL A 576 18.48 19.34 -19.78
C VAL A 576 19.72 18.65 -20.35
N ASN A 577 20.06 17.46 -19.87
CA ASN A 577 21.25 16.72 -20.28
C ASN A 577 21.06 15.93 -21.58
N ASP A 578 19.84 15.83 -22.11
CA ASP A 578 19.59 15.19 -23.40
C ASP A 578 20.30 15.98 -24.53
N PRO A 579 21.05 15.34 -25.45
CA PRO A 579 21.72 16.05 -26.54
C PRO A 579 20.75 16.76 -27.49
N GLY A 580 19.50 16.31 -27.58
CA GLY A 580 18.44 16.93 -28.39
C GLY A 580 17.26 17.38 -27.54
N PHE A 581 16.09 17.49 -28.19
CA PHE A 581 14.81 17.69 -27.51
C PHE A 581 13.87 16.49 -27.76
N PRO A 582 13.80 15.51 -26.84
CA PRO A 582 13.06 14.28 -27.07
C PRO A 582 11.55 14.53 -27.10
N LEU A 583 10.80 13.67 -27.79
CA LEU A 583 9.33 13.68 -27.74
C LEU A 583 8.81 13.63 -26.30
N ARG A 584 9.47 12.85 -25.45
CA ARG A 584 9.19 12.76 -24.01
C ARG A 584 10.41 12.28 -23.24
N ALA A 585 11.00 13.13 -22.41
CA ALA A 585 12.10 12.73 -21.53
C ALA A 585 11.62 11.73 -20.45
N LYS A 586 12.39 10.66 -20.23
CA LYS A 586 12.04 9.61 -19.25
C LYS A 586 13.24 9.30 -18.38
N VAL A 587 13.04 9.32 -17.07
CA VAL A 587 14.04 8.86 -16.10
C VAL A 587 14.23 7.34 -16.27
N PRO A 588 15.46 6.84 -16.46
CA PRO A 588 15.73 5.41 -16.57
C PRO A 588 15.23 4.64 -15.34
N LYS A 589 14.68 3.43 -15.53
CA LYS A 589 14.11 2.60 -14.44
C LYS A 589 15.10 2.37 -13.28
N ARG A 590 16.38 2.14 -13.59
CA ARG A 590 17.43 1.96 -12.58
C ARG A 590 17.61 3.21 -11.71
N GLN A 591 17.54 4.38 -12.32
CA GLN A 591 17.62 5.64 -11.58
C GLN A 591 16.37 5.87 -10.73
N GLN A 592 15.17 5.53 -11.24
CA GLN A 592 13.95 5.60 -10.43
C GLN A 592 14.03 4.67 -9.20
N GLN A 593 14.49 3.44 -9.39
CA GLN A 593 14.68 2.46 -8.31
C GLN A 593 15.72 2.95 -7.30
N TRP A 594 16.83 3.52 -7.77
CA TRP A 594 17.86 4.09 -6.91
C TRP A 594 17.34 5.27 -6.08
N ILE A 595 16.63 6.22 -6.70
CA ILE A 595 16.00 7.34 -5.99
C ILE A 595 15.02 6.83 -4.93
N ALA A 596 14.16 5.88 -5.28
CA ALA A 596 13.21 5.28 -4.34
C ALA A 596 13.94 4.62 -3.16
N LEU A 597 14.93 3.76 -3.43
CA LEU A 597 15.73 3.10 -2.41
C LEU A 597 16.41 4.12 -1.48
N ARG A 598 17.02 5.16 -2.06
CA ARG A 598 17.70 6.23 -1.34
C ARG A 598 16.78 6.97 -0.38
N CYS A 599 15.58 7.32 -0.84
CA CYS A 599 14.59 8.03 -0.03
C CYS A 599 14.06 7.14 1.10
N ILE A 600 13.67 5.90 0.78
CA ILE A 600 13.02 4.96 1.70
C ILE A 600 13.95 4.53 2.83
N TYR A 601 15.23 4.31 2.54
CA TYR A 601 16.22 3.87 3.53
C TYR A 601 17.05 5.02 4.10
N GLY A 602 16.68 6.27 3.83
CA GLY A 602 17.30 7.43 4.48
C GLY A 602 18.77 7.65 4.15
N PHE A 603 19.27 7.16 3.01
CA PHE A 603 20.62 7.47 2.52
C PHE A 603 20.68 8.95 2.11
N ARG A 604 20.76 9.86 3.08
CA ARG A 604 20.74 11.32 2.87
C ARG A 604 22.17 11.89 2.81
N GLY A 605 22.38 12.91 1.97
CA GLY A 605 23.60 13.69 1.96
C GLY A 605 24.88 12.94 1.51
N PRO A 606 26.02 13.03 2.25
CA PRO A 606 27.33 12.52 1.82
C PRO A 606 27.34 11.01 1.52
N VAL A 607 26.61 10.21 2.30
CA VAL A 607 26.51 8.75 2.13
C VAL A 607 25.84 8.41 0.79
N SER A 608 24.84 9.18 0.38
CA SER A 608 24.21 9.01 -0.95
C SER A 608 25.16 9.39 -2.09
N ARG A 609 26.00 10.41 -1.92
CA ARG A 609 27.00 10.78 -2.94
C ARG A 609 28.07 9.70 -3.08
N ALA A 610 28.56 9.16 -1.97
CA ALA A 610 29.52 8.06 -1.95
C ALA A 610 28.95 6.76 -2.55
N LEU A 611 27.72 6.38 -2.16
CA LEU A 611 27.06 5.17 -2.70
C LEU A 611 26.61 5.32 -4.15
N SER A 612 26.18 6.52 -4.57
CA SER A 612 25.85 6.77 -5.98
C SER A 612 27.11 6.71 -6.84
N ALA A 613 28.21 7.31 -6.38
CA ALA A 613 29.49 7.24 -7.09
C ALA A 613 29.96 5.79 -7.27
N THR A 614 29.94 4.97 -6.23
CA THR A 614 30.31 3.55 -6.32
C THR A 614 29.32 2.73 -7.16
N PHE A 615 28.01 3.00 -7.08
CA PHE A 615 27.03 2.35 -7.94
C PHE A 615 27.22 2.68 -9.43
N TYR A 616 27.41 3.96 -9.77
CA TYR A 616 27.67 4.39 -11.15
C TYR A 616 29.01 3.86 -11.66
N GLU A 617 30.03 3.79 -10.80
CA GLU A 617 31.32 3.21 -11.13
C GLU A 617 31.19 1.71 -11.45
N MET A 618 30.50 0.93 -10.60
CA MET A 618 30.19 -0.48 -10.84
C MET A 618 29.38 -0.70 -12.11
N VAL A 619 28.34 0.11 -12.36
CA VAL A 619 27.54 0.03 -13.58
C VAL A 619 28.39 0.35 -14.81
N SER A 620 29.31 1.32 -14.73
CA SER A 620 30.22 1.64 -15.84
C SER A 620 31.23 0.53 -16.09
N ILE A 621 31.70 -0.17 -15.05
CA ILE A 621 32.61 -1.31 -15.16
C ILE A 621 31.89 -2.46 -15.87
N TYR A 622 30.66 -2.77 -15.45
CA TYR A 622 29.84 -3.79 -16.11
C TYR A 622 29.50 -3.42 -17.56
N SER A 623 29.15 -2.16 -17.82
CA SER A 623 28.87 -1.68 -19.19
C SER A 623 30.12 -1.79 -20.06
N ARG A 624 31.28 -1.35 -19.59
CA ARG A 624 32.56 -1.44 -20.32
C ARG A 624 32.97 -2.90 -20.57
N ALA A 625 32.77 -3.79 -19.59
CA ALA A 625 33.01 -5.22 -19.75
C ALA A 625 32.10 -5.83 -20.83
N PHE A 626 30.82 -5.45 -20.83
CA PHE A 626 29.85 -5.94 -21.82
C PHE A 626 30.15 -5.41 -23.24
N THR A 627 30.53 -4.13 -23.39
CA THR A 627 30.92 -3.56 -24.68
C THR A 627 32.23 -4.17 -25.22
N ARG A 628 33.18 -4.51 -24.34
CA ARG A 628 34.39 -5.24 -24.73
C ARG A 628 34.06 -6.65 -25.23
N LEU A 629 33.16 -7.36 -24.56
CA LEU A 629 32.70 -8.70 -24.95
C LEU A 629 31.88 -8.69 -26.26
N SER A 630 31.08 -7.64 -26.51
CA SER A 630 30.35 -7.50 -27.76
C SER A 630 31.27 -7.18 -28.93
N ASN A 631 32.27 -6.32 -28.70
CA ASN A 631 33.24 -5.93 -29.72
C ASN A 631 34.18 -7.09 -30.10
N THR A 632 34.64 -7.88 -29.12
CA THR A 632 35.46 -9.07 -29.41
C THR A 632 34.70 -10.11 -30.24
N ARG A 633 33.40 -10.31 -29.98
CA ARG A 633 32.53 -11.17 -30.81
C ARG A 633 32.36 -10.64 -32.24
N THR A 634 32.24 -9.33 -32.43
CA THR A 634 32.08 -8.74 -33.78
C THR A 634 33.39 -8.75 -34.57
N THR A 635 34.54 -8.54 -33.92
CA THR A 635 35.85 -8.73 -34.57
C THR A 635 36.14 -10.19 -34.91
N ALA A 636 35.78 -11.14 -34.03
CA ALA A 636 35.93 -12.56 -34.32
C ALA A 636 35.02 -13.02 -35.47
N ALA A 637 33.77 -12.54 -35.52
CA ALA A 637 32.85 -12.82 -36.62
C ALA A 637 33.32 -12.20 -37.95
N ARG A 638 33.85 -10.97 -37.94
CA ARG A 638 34.43 -10.35 -39.13
C ARG A 638 35.69 -11.05 -39.61
N ALA A 639 36.57 -11.48 -38.70
CA ALA A 639 37.77 -12.24 -39.05
C ALA A 639 37.41 -13.62 -39.67
N ALA A 640 36.37 -14.28 -39.14
CA ALA A 640 35.88 -15.54 -39.70
C ALA A 640 35.25 -15.38 -41.10
N VAL A 641 34.50 -14.29 -41.34
CA VAL A 641 33.92 -13.99 -42.66
C VAL A 641 34.99 -13.61 -43.68
N VAL A 642 36.03 -12.87 -43.29
CA VAL A 642 37.16 -12.53 -44.18
C VAL A 642 38.00 -13.78 -44.49
N ALA A 643 38.23 -14.67 -43.52
CA ALA A 643 38.96 -15.93 -43.76
C ALA A 643 38.18 -16.90 -44.67
N ALA A 644 36.85 -16.88 -44.62
CA ALA A 644 35.99 -17.69 -45.50
C ALA A 644 35.83 -17.12 -46.92
N ALA A 645 36.25 -15.87 -47.17
CA ALA A 645 36.23 -15.25 -48.50
C ALA A 645 37.57 -15.35 -49.24
N VAL A 646 38.62 -15.90 -48.59
CA VAL A 646 39.98 -16.04 -49.12
C VAL A 646 40.35 -17.51 -49.39
N ASN A 647 39.49 -18.46 -49.00
CA ASN A 647 39.50 -19.86 -49.44
C ASN A 647 38.35 -20.09 -50.42
#